data_AF-A0A8H6MGE0-F1
#
_entry.id   AF-A0A8H6MGE0-F1
#
_cell.length_a   1.000
_cell.length_b   1.000
_cell.length_c   1.000
_cell.angle_alpha   90.00
_cell.angle_beta   90.00
_cell.angle_gamma   90.00
#
_symmetry.space_group_name_H-M   'P 1'
#
loop_
_entity.id
_entity.type
_entity.pdbx_description
1 polymer ?
#
loop_
_entity_poly.entity_id
_entity_poly.type
_entity_poly.pdbx_seq_one_letter_code
_entity_poly.pdbx_strand_id
1 'polypeptide(L)'
;MSSRMNSEAAARAYRLRKSYKLLEDVRSSPFSVDSCDALTRHLIAEHDFDLLEAIIEPLGAEYLPRSGHHRQSNEEIFKNATAAAAALGKVSTFFRALVHTTPREAVTGCTRDYLFVFLTTRWRLGGAFWMTWILSKAPKLVVEADLMPACTDLLLSIGDNKATKETYEIKEEIALMNHTIDVLFVMLERKDERGRYWQICREPTNPCLLMKALRNAFDTEARCEAIQARILHPSNRPAKRSDIAALVDRGPLFVTGVSGERLAGAAKSLRLLIYSLADLGTNAALWNEFLRQDMLAKHSLALRTLIESAQKEDFTDKQFWASVSTSTARLLTAVLDLASDPAECLAQMFNAGLLYCVVHCLPYGSWKVVNGCDLPLRRMVPYFYIRNVFEAARERGDAEAFLQRQGLPAKVETMCLEVDVAIRASSYVYGESQKNKCIALCSNINHRSHEPSANDSPIRGMKTCGRCRAVTYCSPACQEEDWHALHFRECRRLSERSPYTNRHARVTLNSFQANRDQLAHLEYALNTSYSNAVAQGIRRKPGRPWDEGVSCFLVDLASTSPEVSPSQTQRALADGLVQKHDFTYLDLELQPRILRCIEEAEGRANDGAFIVEATFPRDQDTWFYIFASVQNIPDPLQRMRRKIANSVIRIGVPNASYMGDMVINNNLEH
;
A
#
# COMPACT_ATOMS: atom_id res chain seq x y z
N MET A 1 67.47 -11.54 -22.15
CA MET A 1 66.41 -10.75 -21.46
C MET A 1 65.52 -10.00 -22.44
N SER A 2 66.06 -9.20 -23.38
CA SER A 2 65.25 -8.47 -24.39
C SER A 2 64.30 -9.36 -25.22
N SER A 3 64.77 -10.52 -25.71
CA SER A 3 63.90 -11.48 -26.44
C SER A 3 62.73 -12.02 -25.60
N ARG A 4 62.95 -12.26 -24.30
CA ARG A 4 61.92 -12.75 -23.37
C ARG A 4 60.87 -11.67 -23.07
N MET A 5 61.30 -10.43 -22.85
CA MET A 5 60.39 -9.29 -22.66
C MET A 5 59.53 -9.03 -23.90
N ASN A 6 60.11 -9.15 -25.10
CA ASN A 6 59.37 -9.01 -26.35
C ASN A 6 58.34 -10.13 -26.54
N SER A 7 58.66 -11.36 -26.12
CA SER A 7 57.73 -12.49 -26.16
C SER A 7 56.56 -12.32 -25.19
N GLU A 8 56.81 -11.83 -23.97
CA GLU A 8 55.76 -11.59 -22.96
C GLU A 8 54.82 -10.44 -23.36
N ALA A 9 55.37 -9.36 -23.92
CA ALA A 9 54.58 -8.25 -24.45
C ALA A 9 53.70 -8.68 -25.64
N ALA A 10 54.22 -9.50 -26.55
CA ALA A 10 53.45 -10.04 -27.68
C ALA A 10 52.32 -10.97 -27.21
N ALA A 11 52.59 -11.83 -26.22
CA ALA A 11 51.57 -12.70 -25.63
C ALA A 11 50.46 -11.89 -24.92
N ARG A 12 50.84 -10.85 -24.17
CA ARG A 12 49.88 -9.92 -23.53
C ARG A 12 49.01 -9.21 -24.57
N ALA A 13 49.62 -8.68 -25.63
CA ALA A 13 48.88 -8.01 -26.71
C ALA A 13 47.91 -8.96 -27.43
N TYR A 14 48.30 -10.23 -27.64
CA TYR A 14 47.43 -11.24 -28.24
C TYR A 14 46.23 -11.56 -27.33
N ARG A 15 46.46 -11.78 -26.02
CA ARG A 15 45.39 -12.01 -25.04
C ARG A 15 44.40 -10.85 -25.01
N LEU A 16 44.88 -9.61 -24.87
CA LEU A 16 44.03 -8.43 -24.87
C LEU A 16 43.19 -8.32 -26.15
N ARG A 17 43.77 -8.54 -27.34
CA ARG A 17 43.03 -8.52 -28.61
C ARG A 17 41.91 -9.57 -28.65
N LYS A 18 42.19 -10.78 -28.16
CA LYS A 18 41.21 -11.86 -28.08
C LYS A 18 40.08 -11.52 -27.09
N SER A 19 40.42 -11.01 -25.92
CA SER A 19 39.45 -10.57 -24.92
C SER A 19 38.57 -9.41 -25.41
N TYR A 20 39.14 -8.42 -26.11
CA TYR A 20 38.38 -7.34 -26.74
C TYR A 20 37.43 -7.85 -27.82
N LYS A 21 37.86 -8.82 -28.63
CA LYS A 21 36.98 -9.44 -29.63
C LYS A 21 35.78 -10.12 -28.97
N LEU A 22 36.02 -10.94 -27.95
CA LEU A 22 34.93 -11.61 -27.21
C LEU A 22 34.00 -10.60 -26.53
N LEU A 23 34.54 -9.50 -26.02
CA LEU A 23 33.73 -8.43 -25.42
C LEU A 23 32.82 -7.74 -26.45
N GLU A 24 33.31 -7.47 -27.66
CA GLU A 24 32.49 -6.95 -28.76
C GLU A 24 31.48 -7.98 -29.28
N ASP A 25 31.84 -9.27 -29.27
CA ASP A 25 30.90 -10.35 -29.60
C ASP A 25 29.73 -10.37 -28.60
N VAL A 26 29.98 -10.27 -27.29
CA VAL A 26 28.92 -10.15 -26.27
C VAL A 26 28.14 -8.86 -26.43
N ARG A 27 28.80 -7.73 -26.73
CA ARG A 27 28.12 -6.44 -26.93
C ARG A 27 27.18 -6.47 -28.13
N SER A 28 27.59 -7.09 -29.22
CA SER A 28 26.80 -7.22 -30.46
C SER A 28 25.65 -8.23 -30.33
N SER A 29 25.82 -9.24 -29.47
CA SER A 29 24.79 -10.23 -29.13
C SER A 29 24.55 -10.31 -27.62
N PRO A 30 23.93 -9.26 -27.03
CA PRO A 30 23.83 -9.09 -25.57
C PRO A 30 23.03 -10.17 -24.83
N PHE A 31 22.37 -11.07 -25.56
CA PHE A 31 21.55 -12.16 -25.05
C PHE A 31 22.09 -13.54 -25.40
N SER A 32 23.21 -13.63 -26.12
CA SER A 32 23.84 -14.90 -26.42
C SER A 32 24.51 -15.45 -25.15
N VAL A 33 23.91 -16.48 -24.58
CA VAL A 33 24.48 -17.24 -23.46
C VAL A 33 25.86 -17.78 -23.87
N ASP A 34 26.01 -18.27 -25.10
CA ASP A 34 27.27 -18.79 -25.62
C ASP A 34 28.38 -17.73 -25.66
N SER A 35 28.05 -16.50 -26.07
CA SER A 35 29.03 -15.39 -26.10
C SER A 35 29.44 -14.98 -24.70
N CYS A 36 28.47 -14.88 -23.77
CA CYS A 36 28.73 -14.60 -22.36
C CYS A 36 29.63 -15.68 -21.74
N ASP A 37 29.31 -16.95 -21.98
CA ASP A 37 30.08 -18.09 -21.49
C ASP A 37 31.47 -18.18 -22.12
N ALA A 38 31.63 -17.79 -23.39
CA ALA A 38 32.93 -17.74 -24.05
C ALA A 38 33.83 -16.66 -23.45
N LEU A 39 33.29 -15.46 -23.22
CA LEU A 39 34.01 -14.37 -22.56
C LEU A 39 34.39 -14.75 -21.12
N THR A 40 33.43 -15.22 -20.32
CA THR A 40 33.67 -15.62 -18.92
C THR A 40 34.72 -16.74 -18.83
N ARG A 41 34.62 -17.78 -19.65
CA ARG A 41 35.63 -18.87 -19.67
C ARG A 41 37.01 -18.35 -20.06
N HIS A 42 37.10 -17.44 -21.03
CA HIS A 42 38.39 -16.88 -21.45
C HIS A 42 39.04 -16.06 -20.33
N LEU A 43 38.27 -15.20 -19.66
CA LEU A 43 38.75 -14.37 -18.56
C LEU A 43 39.24 -15.20 -17.38
N ILE A 44 38.51 -16.27 -17.05
CA ILE A 44 38.86 -17.18 -15.96
C ILE A 44 40.10 -18.01 -16.33
N ALA A 45 40.15 -18.58 -17.54
CA ALA A 45 41.26 -19.44 -17.96
C ALA A 45 42.60 -18.68 -18.07
N GLU A 46 42.56 -17.42 -18.50
CA GLU A 46 43.77 -16.62 -18.70
C GLU A 46 44.14 -15.77 -17.48
N HIS A 47 43.30 -15.72 -16.44
CA HIS A 47 43.42 -14.75 -15.34
C HIS A 47 43.66 -13.32 -15.85
N ASP A 48 42.94 -12.92 -16.91
CA ASP A 48 43.19 -11.68 -17.67
C ASP A 48 42.67 -10.42 -16.94
N PHE A 49 43.27 -10.12 -15.79
CA PHE A 49 42.98 -8.91 -15.00
C PHE A 49 43.48 -7.64 -15.69
N ASP A 50 44.47 -7.77 -16.57
CA ASP A 50 44.99 -6.67 -17.40
C ASP A 50 43.90 -6.02 -18.24
N LEU A 51 43.00 -6.83 -18.82
CA LEU A 51 41.85 -6.31 -19.56
C LEU A 51 40.93 -5.48 -18.65
N LEU A 52 40.62 -5.99 -17.47
CA LEU A 52 39.72 -5.31 -16.54
C LEU A 52 40.33 -3.99 -16.05
N GLU A 53 41.62 -3.99 -15.72
CA GLU A 53 42.36 -2.78 -15.39
C GLU A 53 42.32 -1.77 -16.54
N ALA A 54 42.59 -2.19 -17.77
CA ALA A 54 42.54 -1.32 -18.94
C ALA A 54 41.13 -0.77 -19.24
N ILE A 55 40.08 -1.56 -18.96
CA ILE A 55 38.68 -1.12 -19.12
C ILE A 55 38.32 -0.08 -18.04
N ILE A 56 38.82 -0.23 -16.83
CA ILE A 56 38.45 0.61 -15.68
C ILE A 56 39.37 1.82 -15.50
N GLU A 57 40.56 1.81 -16.08
CA GLU A 57 41.50 2.94 -16.05
C GLU A 57 40.83 4.29 -16.42
N PRO A 58 39.99 4.41 -17.47
CA PRO A 58 39.28 5.64 -17.78
C PRO A 58 38.28 6.10 -16.70
N LEU A 59 37.91 5.22 -15.76
CA LEU A 59 37.02 5.51 -14.63
C LEU A 59 37.79 5.96 -13.37
N GLY A 60 39.11 6.17 -13.47
CA GLY A 60 39.92 6.71 -12.39
C GLY A 60 39.43 8.09 -11.91
N ALA A 61 39.56 8.33 -10.61
CA ALA A 61 39.16 9.60 -9.96
C ALA A 61 39.99 10.79 -10.47
N GLU A 62 41.22 10.52 -10.88
CA GLU A 62 42.17 11.46 -11.48
C GLU A 62 41.68 12.05 -12.81
N TYR A 63 40.84 11.31 -13.54
CA TYR A 63 40.28 11.75 -14.82
C TYR A 63 38.95 12.51 -14.63
N LEU A 64 38.33 12.42 -13.44
CA LEU A 64 37.04 13.04 -13.16
C LEU A 64 37.19 14.57 -13.13
N PRO A 65 36.34 15.32 -13.85
CA PRO A 65 36.41 16.79 -13.85
C PRO A 65 36.15 17.35 -12.45
N ARG A 66 37.15 17.99 -11.86
CA ARG A 66 37.04 18.59 -10.52
C ARG A 66 36.30 19.92 -10.58
N SER A 67 35.28 20.08 -9.74
CA SER A 67 34.59 21.36 -9.56
C SER A 67 35.58 22.44 -9.10
N GLY A 68 35.86 23.43 -9.95
CA GLY A 68 36.67 24.61 -9.60
C GLY A 68 38.07 24.69 -10.23
N HIS A 69 38.51 23.70 -11.01
CA HIS A 69 39.75 23.84 -11.78
C HIS A 69 39.47 24.43 -13.17
N HIS A 70 39.68 25.74 -13.32
CA HIS A 70 39.62 26.48 -14.59
C HIS A 70 40.67 26.05 -15.65
N ARG A 71 41.33 24.90 -15.49
CA ARG A 71 42.45 24.48 -16.33
C ARG A 71 42.15 23.37 -17.33
N GLN A 72 41.07 22.60 -17.14
CA GLN A 72 40.70 21.58 -18.15
C GLN A 72 39.95 22.25 -19.29
N SER A 73 40.42 22.02 -20.51
CA SER A 73 39.71 22.48 -21.70
C SER A 73 38.40 21.68 -21.84
N ASN A 74 37.37 22.29 -22.43
CA ASN A 74 36.11 21.58 -22.74
C ASN A 74 36.36 20.32 -23.61
N GLU A 75 37.40 20.36 -24.45
CA GLU A 75 37.83 19.23 -25.28
C GLU A 75 38.37 18.07 -24.45
N GLU A 76 39.20 18.34 -23.44
CA GLU A 76 39.71 17.32 -22.52
C GLU A 76 38.59 16.69 -21.69
N ILE A 77 37.66 17.51 -21.17
CA ILE A 77 36.48 17.04 -20.44
C ILE A 77 35.64 16.11 -21.33
N PHE A 78 35.39 16.52 -22.58
CA PHE A 78 34.63 15.72 -23.54
C PHE A 78 35.34 14.41 -23.87
N LYS A 79 36.65 14.44 -24.08
CA LYS A 79 37.48 13.26 -24.35
C LYS A 79 37.42 12.27 -23.18
N ASN A 80 37.61 12.74 -21.95
CA ASN A 80 37.56 11.89 -20.75
C ASN A 80 36.15 11.32 -20.53
N ALA A 81 35.11 12.14 -20.71
CA ALA A 81 33.72 11.69 -20.60
C ALA A 81 33.37 10.60 -21.62
N THR A 82 33.84 10.75 -22.87
CA THR A 82 33.63 9.75 -23.93
C THR A 82 34.36 8.45 -23.61
N ALA A 83 35.61 8.53 -23.13
CA ALA A 83 36.39 7.37 -22.72
C ALA A 83 35.74 6.64 -21.53
N ALA A 84 35.28 7.39 -20.52
CA ALA A 84 34.57 6.85 -19.37
C ALA A 84 33.21 6.22 -19.75
N ALA A 85 32.45 6.82 -20.66
CA ALA A 85 31.20 6.24 -21.17
C ALA A 85 31.45 4.91 -21.91
N ALA A 86 32.47 4.85 -22.77
CA ALA A 86 32.87 3.62 -23.44
C ALA A 86 33.33 2.54 -22.45
N ALA A 87 34.08 2.93 -21.42
CA ALA A 87 34.48 2.04 -20.33
C ALA A 87 33.27 1.49 -19.57
N LEU A 88 32.30 2.32 -19.20
CA LEU A 88 31.06 1.90 -18.53
C LEU A 88 30.26 0.90 -19.38
N GLY A 89 30.18 1.11 -20.70
CA GLY A 89 29.58 0.15 -21.63
C GLY A 89 30.26 -1.22 -21.57
N LYS A 90 31.60 -1.23 -21.61
CA LYS A 90 32.41 -2.46 -21.50
C LYS A 90 32.26 -3.15 -20.14
N VAL A 91 32.27 -2.38 -19.04
CA VAL A 91 32.02 -2.90 -17.68
C VAL A 91 30.63 -3.52 -17.59
N SER A 92 29.60 -2.87 -18.13
CA SER A 92 28.23 -3.42 -18.16
C SER A 92 28.14 -4.76 -18.89
N THR A 93 28.78 -4.87 -20.06
CA THR A 93 28.91 -6.13 -20.82
C THR A 93 29.62 -7.20 -20.01
N PHE A 94 30.68 -6.82 -19.30
CA PHE A 94 31.45 -7.72 -18.44
C PHE A 94 30.61 -8.28 -17.29
N PHE A 95 29.91 -7.42 -16.54
CA PHE A 95 29.01 -7.85 -15.47
C PHE A 95 27.91 -8.78 -15.97
N ARG A 96 27.35 -8.49 -17.14
CA ARG A 96 26.34 -9.33 -17.77
C ARG A 96 26.87 -10.72 -18.06
N ALA A 97 28.05 -10.82 -18.65
CA ALA A 97 28.69 -12.11 -18.91
C ALA A 97 28.88 -12.91 -17.60
N LEU A 98 29.37 -12.26 -16.55
CA LEU A 98 29.56 -12.90 -15.23
C LEU A 98 28.25 -13.36 -14.57
N VAL A 99 27.15 -12.61 -14.74
CA VAL A 99 25.85 -12.95 -14.15
C VAL A 99 25.18 -14.11 -14.89
N HIS A 100 25.33 -14.17 -16.22
CA HIS A 100 24.68 -15.19 -17.04
C HIS A 100 25.41 -16.53 -17.09
N THR A 101 26.71 -16.57 -16.79
CA THR A 101 27.46 -17.84 -16.78
C THR A 101 27.11 -18.68 -15.56
N THR A 102 26.53 -19.87 -15.81
CA THR A 102 26.30 -20.85 -14.75
C THR A 102 27.63 -21.33 -14.16
N PRO A 103 27.84 -21.26 -12.83
CA PRO A 103 29.06 -21.74 -12.21
C PRO A 103 29.08 -23.27 -12.31
N ARG A 104 29.79 -23.80 -13.30
CA ARG A 104 29.96 -25.26 -13.49
C ARG A 104 31.16 -25.81 -12.71
N GLU A 105 32.12 -24.99 -12.30
CA GLU A 105 33.38 -25.42 -11.67
C GLU A 105 33.77 -24.51 -10.49
N ALA A 106 34.31 -25.07 -9.40
CA ALA A 106 34.70 -24.31 -8.20
C ALA A 106 35.73 -23.18 -8.47
N VAL A 107 36.62 -23.37 -9.46
CA VAL A 107 37.62 -22.37 -9.89
C VAL A 107 36.95 -21.10 -10.45
N THR A 108 35.74 -21.22 -10.99
CA THR A 108 34.96 -20.07 -11.48
C THR A 108 34.44 -19.18 -10.34
N GLY A 109 34.25 -19.73 -9.13
CA GLY A 109 33.82 -18.99 -7.95
C GLY A 109 34.86 -17.96 -7.47
N CYS A 110 36.07 -18.42 -7.13
CA CYS A 110 37.12 -17.55 -6.59
C CYS A 110 37.50 -16.40 -7.54
N THR A 111 37.58 -16.68 -8.85
CA THR A 111 37.91 -15.66 -9.84
C THR A 111 36.77 -14.64 -9.95
N ARG A 112 35.51 -15.10 -9.94
CA ARG A 112 34.35 -14.21 -9.96
C ARG A 112 34.32 -13.31 -8.74
N ASP A 113 34.56 -13.86 -7.55
CA ASP A 113 34.57 -13.07 -6.31
C ASP A 113 35.69 -12.03 -6.31
N TYR A 114 36.89 -12.39 -6.76
CA TYR A 114 37.99 -11.43 -6.93
C TYR A 114 37.61 -10.28 -7.87
N LEU A 115 36.95 -10.58 -8.99
CA LEU A 115 36.48 -9.56 -9.93
C LEU A 115 35.48 -8.61 -9.26
N PHE A 116 34.54 -9.13 -8.46
CA PHE A 116 33.60 -8.30 -7.70
C PHE A 116 34.31 -7.44 -6.64
N VAL A 117 35.31 -7.97 -5.92
CA VAL A 117 36.12 -7.18 -4.96
C VAL A 117 36.87 -6.05 -5.67
N PHE A 118 37.51 -6.36 -6.80
CA PHE A 118 38.22 -5.38 -7.62
C PHE A 118 37.26 -4.27 -8.07
N LEU A 119 36.09 -4.67 -8.56
CA LEU A 119 35.05 -3.75 -8.99
C LEU A 119 34.53 -2.89 -7.86
N THR A 120 34.29 -3.45 -6.67
CA THR A 120 33.82 -2.71 -5.48
C THR A 120 34.80 -1.61 -5.09
N THR A 121 36.09 -1.94 -5.08
CA THR A 121 37.16 -0.98 -4.76
C THR A 121 37.17 0.19 -5.76
N ARG A 122 37.03 -0.10 -7.06
CA ARG A 122 37.04 0.91 -8.11
C ARG A 122 35.72 1.66 -8.25
N TRP A 123 34.61 1.02 -7.92
CA TRP A 123 33.28 1.61 -7.88
C TRP A 123 33.23 2.76 -6.88
N ARG A 124 33.78 2.52 -5.68
CA ARG A 124 33.93 3.52 -4.62
C ARG A 124 34.83 4.68 -5.03
N LEU A 125 35.90 4.41 -5.76
CA LEU A 125 36.89 5.43 -6.10
C LEU A 125 36.50 6.30 -7.30
N GLY A 126 35.70 5.81 -8.25
CA GLY A 126 35.38 6.61 -9.43
C GLY A 126 34.20 6.16 -10.28
N GLY A 127 33.87 4.86 -10.32
CA GLY A 127 32.82 4.34 -11.21
C GLY A 127 31.46 5.03 -11.03
N ALA A 128 30.95 5.07 -9.81
CA ALA A 128 29.67 5.72 -9.52
C ALA A 128 29.73 7.24 -9.73
N PHE A 129 30.84 7.89 -9.36
CA PHE A 129 31.03 9.33 -9.58
C PHE A 129 31.01 9.70 -11.06
N TRP A 130 31.67 8.91 -11.91
CA TRP A 130 31.64 9.08 -13.35
C TRP A 130 30.23 8.90 -13.91
N MET A 131 29.50 7.87 -13.47
CA MET A 131 28.10 7.70 -13.89
C MET A 131 27.26 8.91 -13.50
N THR A 132 27.30 9.33 -12.23
CA THR A 132 26.58 10.52 -11.76
C THR A 132 26.99 11.76 -12.54
N TRP A 133 28.29 11.99 -12.77
CA TRP A 133 28.79 13.17 -13.48
C TRP A 133 28.39 13.15 -14.96
N ILE A 134 28.60 12.04 -15.67
CA ILE A 134 28.27 11.92 -17.10
C ILE A 134 26.76 12.07 -17.28
N LEU A 135 25.99 11.32 -16.49
CA LEU A 135 24.54 11.41 -16.53
C LEU A 135 24.09 12.83 -16.17
N SER A 136 24.69 13.52 -15.21
CA SER A 136 24.21 14.83 -14.75
C SER A 136 24.68 16.04 -15.60
N LYS A 137 25.92 16.02 -16.09
CA LYS A 137 26.62 17.21 -16.62
C LYS A 137 27.16 17.08 -18.03
N ALA A 138 27.37 15.87 -18.55
CA ALA A 138 28.01 15.75 -19.85
C ALA A 138 27.12 16.33 -20.96
N PRO A 139 27.73 16.87 -22.04
CA PRO A 139 26.98 17.38 -23.18
C PRO A 139 26.02 16.33 -23.71
N LYS A 140 24.79 16.73 -24.06
CA LYS A 140 23.75 15.84 -24.60
C LYS A 140 24.27 14.92 -25.73
N LEU A 141 25.22 15.43 -26.52
CA LEU A 141 25.85 14.76 -27.66
C LEU A 141 26.62 13.47 -27.32
N VAL A 142 27.07 13.25 -26.07
CA VAL A 142 27.91 12.08 -25.71
C VAL A 142 27.08 10.91 -25.16
N VAL A 143 25.89 11.14 -24.63
CA VAL A 143 25.44 10.37 -23.46
C VAL A 143 24.18 9.52 -23.64
N GLU A 144 23.27 9.82 -24.56
CA GLU A 144 21.89 9.41 -24.24
C GLU A 144 21.50 8.00 -24.72
N ALA A 145 21.85 7.57 -25.94
CA ALA A 145 21.34 6.30 -26.47
C ALA A 145 21.98 5.05 -25.86
N ASP A 146 23.31 5.03 -25.69
CA ASP A 146 24.04 3.82 -25.28
C ASP A 146 24.36 3.77 -23.78
N LEU A 147 24.58 4.92 -23.14
CA LEU A 147 25.02 4.95 -21.74
C LEU A 147 23.88 4.63 -20.77
N MET A 148 22.68 5.17 -21.01
CA MET A 148 21.52 4.93 -20.14
C MET A 148 21.20 3.42 -20.03
N PRO A 149 21.11 2.65 -21.14
CA PRO A 149 21.01 1.20 -21.07
C PRO A 149 22.20 0.54 -20.35
N ALA A 150 23.44 0.93 -20.66
CA ALA A 150 24.62 0.35 -20.04
C ALA A 150 24.63 0.53 -18.51
N CYS A 151 24.35 1.74 -18.02
CA CYS A 151 24.22 2.05 -16.60
C CYS A 151 23.07 1.27 -15.94
N THR A 152 21.94 1.12 -16.65
CA THR A 152 20.79 0.37 -16.13
C THR A 152 21.11 -1.11 -16.01
N ASP A 153 21.73 -1.69 -17.03
CA ASP A 153 22.16 -3.10 -17.04
C ASP A 153 23.20 -3.38 -15.94
N LEU A 154 24.04 -2.39 -15.64
CA LEU A 154 25.01 -2.47 -14.54
C LEU A 154 24.32 -2.47 -13.17
N LEU A 155 23.39 -1.55 -12.93
CA LEU A 155 22.57 -1.51 -11.71
C LEU A 155 21.73 -2.79 -11.54
N LEU A 156 21.18 -3.32 -12.64
CA LEU A 156 20.46 -4.60 -12.63
C LEU A 156 21.37 -5.76 -12.22
N SER A 157 22.60 -5.77 -12.72
CA SER A 157 23.59 -6.81 -12.41
C SER A 157 24.03 -6.75 -10.94
N ILE A 158 24.16 -5.54 -10.39
CA ILE A 158 24.45 -5.30 -8.96
C ILE A 158 23.28 -5.78 -8.10
N GLY A 159 22.04 -5.41 -8.45
CA GLY A 159 20.86 -5.76 -7.66
C GLY A 159 20.34 -7.19 -7.86
N ASP A 160 20.91 -8.00 -8.75
CA ASP A 160 20.43 -9.37 -8.98
C ASP A 160 20.89 -10.34 -7.88
N ASN A 161 19.91 -10.81 -7.10
CA ASN A 161 20.07 -11.67 -5.93
C ASN A 161 20.27 -13.16 -6.24
N LYS A 162 20.33 -13.57 -7.52
CA LYS A 162 20.55 -14.97 -7.91
C LYS A 162 21.99 -15.48 -7.74
N ALA A 163 22.86 -14.73 -7.05
CA ALA A 163 24.28 -15.06 -6.92
C ALA A 163 24.55 -16.08 -5.79
N THR A 164 25.77 -16.61 -5.72
CA THR A 164 26.22 -17.37 -4.53
C THR A 164 26.29 -16.44 -3.32
N LYS A 165 26.37 -17.01 -2.12
CA LYS A 165 26.41 -16.25 -0.86
C LYS A 165 27.55 -15.22 -0.83
N GLU A 166 28.79 -15.56 -1.21
CA GLU A 166 29.90 -14.59 -1.18
C GLU A 166 29.71 -13.44 -2.18
N THR A 167 29.34 -13.77 -3.42
CA THR A 167 29.07 -12.75 -4.45
C THR A 167 27.90 -11.85 -4.06
N TYR A 168 26.92 -12.38 -3.31
CA TYR A 168 25.79 -11.61 -2.79
C TYR A 168 26.24 -10.53 -1.79
N GLU A 169 27.13 -10.85 -0.85
CA GLU A 169 27.61 -9.88 0.15
C GLU A 169 28.32 -8.68 -0.48
N ILE A 170 29.15 -8.91 -1.51
CA ILE A 170 29.84 -7.84 -2.23
C ILE A 170 28.85 -6.99 -3.04
N LYS A 171 27.89 -7.63 -3.73
CA LYS A 171 26.83 -6.93 -4.45
C LYS A 171 25.98 -6.07 -3.52
N GLU A 172 25.66 -6.59 -2.34
CA GLU A 172 24.93 -5.88 -1.29
C GLU A 172 25.72 -4.65 -0.85
N GLU A 173 27.04 -4.78 -0.61
CA GLU A 173 27.90 -3.65 -0.26
C GLU A 173 27.84 -2.55 -1.34
N ILE A 174 28.00 -2.90 -2.62
CA ILE A 174 27.90 -1.95 -3.74
C ILE A 174 26.51 -1.30 -3.79
N ALA A 175 25.44 -2.09 -3.65
CA ALA A 175 24.05 -1.61 -3.71
C ALA A 175 23.74 -0.60 -2.58
N LEU A 176 24.32 -0.81 -1.40
CA LEU A 176 24.15 0.05 -0.22
C LEU A 176 24.99 1.34 -0.27
N MET A 177 25.93 1.47 -1.22
CA MET A 177 26.72 2.70 -1.32
C MET A 177 25.86 3.88 -1.77
N ASN A 178 25.98 5.02 -1.06
CA ASN A 178 25.27 6.26 -1.39
C ASN A 178 25.43 6.68 -2.85
N HIS A 179 26.61 6.52 -3.43
CA HIS A 179 26.85 6.89 -4.83
C HIS A 179 26.11 5.98 -5.82
N THR A 180 25.92 4.69 -5.51
CA THR A 180 25.09 3.79 -6.32
C THR A 180 23.63 4.24 -6.31
N ILE A 181 23.13 4.62 -5.13
CA ILE A 181 21.79 5.18 -4.95
C ILE A 181 21.67 6.50 -5.70
N ASP A 182 22.67 7.40 -5.63
CA ASP A 182 22.69 8.66 -6.36
C ASP A 182 22.64 8.45 -7.88
N VAL A 183 23.38 7.48 -8.42
CA VAL A 183 23.30 7.11 -9.84
C VAL A 183 21.87 6.72 -10.21
N LEU A 184 21.24 5.84 -9.43
CA LEU A 184 19.86 5.42 -9.66
C LEU A 184 18.91 6.62 -9.71
N PHE A 185 19.00 7.54 -8.75
CA PHE A 185 18.14 8.73 -8.72
C PHE A 185 18.42 9.72 -9.84
N VAL A 186 19.68 9.97 -10.20
CA VAL A 186 20.01 10.78 -11.37
C VAL A 186 19.38 10.18 -12.64
N MET A 187 19.42 8.86 -12.80
CA MET A 187 18.75 8.18 -13.92
C MET A 187 17.22 8.32 -13.86
N LEU A 188 16.64 8.30 -12.66
CA LEU A 188 15.20 8.52 -12.46
C LEU A 188 14.76 9.95 -12.80
N GLU A 189 15.61 10.94 -12.58
CA GLU A 189 15.33 12.36 -12.88
C GLU A 189 15.49 12.70 -14.36
N ARG A 190 16.24 11.88 -15.12
CA ARG A 190 16.52 12.13 -16.53
C ARG A 190 15.25 12.13 -17.38
N LYS A 191 15.10 13.20 -18.17
CA LYS A 191 14.05 13.39 -19.17
C LYS A 191 14.65 13.47 -20.57
N ASP A 192 13.92 12.99 -21.56
CA ASP A 192 14.23 13.15 -22.98
C ASP A 192 13.99 14.61 -23.42
N GLU A 193 14.29 14.92 -24.69
CA GLU A 193 14.08 16.26 -25.25
C GLU A 193 12.61 16.72 -25.25
N ARG A 194 11.66 15.78 -25.11
CA ARG A 194 10.23 16.04 -25.01
C ARG A 194 9.77 16.21 -23.56
N GLY A 195 10.70 16.20 -22.60
CA GLY A 195 10.40 16.30 -21.18
C GLY A 195 9.84 15.02 -20.55
N ARG A 196 9.87 13.89 -21.27
CA ARG A 196 9.39 12.59 -20.76
C ARG A 196 10.52 11.85 -20.09
N TYR A 197 10.25 11.20 -18.97
CA TYR A 197 11.28 10.37 -18.33
C TYR A 197 11.77 9.25 -19.25
N TRP A 198 13.07 8.93 -19.13
CA TRP A 198 13.66 7.83 -19.88
C TRP A 198 12.97 6.50 -19.57
N GLN A 199 12.57 5.80 -20.64
CA GLN A 199 11.99 4.45 -20.61
C GLN A 199 12.90 3.50 -21.39
N ILE A 200 13.57 2.59 -20.69
CA ILE A 200 14.51 1.65 -21.29
C ILE A 200 13.83 0.29 -21.35
N CYS A 201 13.31 -0.07 -22.51
CA CYS A 201 12.63 -1.35 -22.72
C CYS A 201 13.35 -2.13 -23.82
N ARG A 202 13.61 -3.43 -23.58
CA ARG A 202 14.19 -4.33 -24.59
C ARG A 202 13.14 -4.78 -25.62
N GLU A 203 11.91 -4.99 -25.15
CA GLU A 203 10.76 -5.39 -25.96
C GLU A 203 9.52 -4.61 -25.49
N PRO A 204 8.50 -4.39 -26.35
CA PRO A 204 7.27 -3.68 -26.00
C PRO A 204 6.53 -4.24 -24.77
N THR A 205 6.55 -5.56 -24.60
CA THR A 205 5.84 -6.28 -23.53
C THR A 205 6.63 -6.38 -22.22
N ASN A 206 7.91 -6.01 -22.24
CA ASN A 206 8.79 -6.04 -21.08
C ASN A 206 8.68 -4.74 -20.26
N PRO A 207 8.88 -4.82 -18.93
CA PRO A 207 8.93 -3.63 -18.11
C PRO A 207 10.14 -2.76 -18.46
N CYS A 208 10.04 -1.48 -18.14
CA CYS A 208 11.18 -0.57 -18.11
C CYS A 208 12.26 -1.13 -17.18
N LEU A 209 13.45 -1.35 -17.74
CA LEU A 209 14.61 -1.89 -17.04
C LEU A 209 15.03 -1.01 -15.86
N LEU A 210 14.85 0.31 -15.97
CA LEU A 210 15.12 1.24 -14.87
C LEU A 210 14.17 1.02 -13.69
N MET A 211 12.89 0.67 -13.93
CA MET A 211 11.96 0.30 -12.86
C MET A 211 12.29 -1.05 -12.25
N LYS A 212 12.86 -1.97 -13.05
CA LYS A 212 13.36 -3.24 -12.54
C LYS A 212 14.61 -3.02 -11.67
N ALA A 213 15.53 -2.14 -12.07
CA ALA A 213 16.68 -1.75 -11.26
C ALA A 213 16.25 -1.09 -9.95
N LEU A 214 15.27 -0.17 -10.02
CA LEU A 214 14.65 0.42 -8.83
C LEU A 214 14.08 -0.65 -7.91
N ARG A 215 13.31 -1.62 -8.44
CA ARG A 215 12.73 -2.69 -7.62
C ARG A 215 13.79 -3.58 -6.97
N ASN A 216 14.85 -3.91 -7.69
CA ASN A 216 15.98 -4.67 -7.13
C ASN A 216 16.68 -3.88 -6.01
N ALA A 217 16.65 -2.55 -6.05
CA ALA A 217 17.15 -1.72 -4.95
C ALA A 217 16.24 -1.74 -3.69
N PHE A 218 15.07 -2.43 -3.73
CA PHE A 218 14.14 -2.60 -2.61
C PHE A 218 13.88 -4.09 -2.29
N ASP A 219 14.70 -5.00 -2.78
CA ASP A 219 14.47 -6.43 -2.56
C ASP A 219 14.88 -6.90 -1.16
N THR A 220 15.72 -6.14 -0.45
CA THR A 220 16.10 -6.35 0.94
C THR A 220 15.69 -5.16 1.81
N GLU A 221 15.46 -5.42 3.10
CA GLU A 221 15.16 -4.37 4.08
C GLU A 221 16.32 -3.38 4.20
N ALA A 222 17.57 -3.87 4.25
CA ALA A 222 18.77 -3.04 4.32
C ALA A 222 18.89 -2.06 3.14
N ARG A 223 18.63 -2.50 1.90
CA ARG A 223 18.65 -1.60 0.73
C ARG A 223 17.52 -0.57 0.79
N CYS A 224 16.33 -0.97 1.23
CA CYS A 224 15.22 -0.06 1.45
C CYS A 224 15.61 1.05 2.46
N GLU A 225 16.14 0.66 3.62
CA GLU A 225 16.59 1.59 4.66
C GLU A 225 17.69 2.54 4.16
N ALA A 226 18.68 2.03 3.41
CA ALA A 226 19.74 2.86 2.84
C ALA A 226 19.19 3.92 1.89
N ILE A 227 18.23 3.56 1.02
CA ILE A 227 17.58 4.53 0.13
C ILE A 227 16.77 5.54 0.94
N GLN A 228 15.99 5.10 1.92
CA GLN A 228 15.22 6.00 2.78
C GLN A 228 16.14 6.99 3.51
N ALA A 229 17.24 6.51 4.08
CA ALA A 229 18.25 7.31 4.75
C ALA A 229 18.86 8.35 3.80
N ARG A 230 19.20 7.96 2.56
CA ARG A 230 19.73 8.88 1.53
C ARG A 230 18.74 9.99 1.18
N ILE A 231 17.46 9.66 0.94
CA ILE A 231 16.43 10.66 0.58
C ILE A 231 16.18 11.61 1.74
N LEU A 232 16.15 11.10 2.98
CA LEU A 232 15.89 11.89 4.18
C LEU A 232 17.11 12.63 4.72
N HIS A 233 18.31 12.35 4.21
CA HIS A 233 19.53 12.96 4.70
C HIS A 233 19.47 14.50 4.55
N PRO A 234 19.80 15.29 5.59
CA PRO A 234 19.67 16.75 5.54
C PRO A 234 20.47 17.45 4.44
N SER A 235 21.63 16.91 4.06
CA SER A 235 22.42 17.45 2.95
C SER A 235 21.74 17.27 1.59
N ASN A 236 20.81 16.33 1.47
CA ASN A 236 20.11 16.02 0.21
C ASN A 236 18.79 16.80 0.06
N ARG A 237 18.49 17.78 0.93
CA ARG A 237 17.24 18.56 0.84
C ARG A 237 16.94 19.15 -0.54
N PRO A 238 17.91 19.71 -1.30
CA PRO A 238 17.64 20.23 -2.63
C PRO A 238 17.22 19.14 -3.62
N ALA A 239 17.87 17.97 -3.59
CA ALA A 239 17.55 16.87 -4.50
C ALA A 239 16.31 16.10 -4.06
N LYS A 240 16.02 15.99 -2.75
CA LYS A 240 14.87 15.27 -2.19
C LYS A 240 13.55 15.61 -2.92
N ARG A 241 13.29 16.89 -3.18
CA ARG A 241 12.05 17.29 -3.88
C ARG A 241 12.02 16.79 -5.32
N SER A 242 13.16 16.85 -6.00
CA SER A 242 13.34 16.38 -7.38
C SER A 242 13.26 14.84 -7.46
N ASP A 243 13.94 14.13 -6.55
CA ASP A 243 13.89 12.67 -6.39
C ASP A 243 12.44 12.18 -6.22
N ILE A 244 11.69 12.79 -5.30
CA ILE A 244 10.30 12.44 -5.01
C ILE A 244 9.41 12.74 -6.22
N ALA A 245 9.57 13.91 -6.85
CA ALA A 245 8.81 14.25 -8.06
C ALA A 245 9.11 13.28 -9.21
N ALA A 246 10.37 12.87 -9.38
CA ALA A 246 10.79 11.91 -10.41
C ALA A 246 10.16 10.53 -10.21
N LEU A 247 9.96 10.09 -8.97
CA LEU A 247 9.23 8.87 -8.65
C LEU A 247 7.72 9.04 -8.89
N VAL A 248 7.13 10.13 -8.40
CA VAL A 248 5.67 10.32 -8.41
C VAL A 248 5.13 10.65 -9.81
N ASP A 249 5.79 11.52 -10.55
CA ASP A 249 5.32 12.00 -11.87
C ASP A 249 5.52 10.96 -12.98
N ARG A 250 6.29 9.91 -12.72
CA ARG A 250 6.60 8.88 -13.71
C ARG A 250 5.41 7.93 -13.96
N GLY A 251 4.52 7.74 -12.99
CA GLY A 251 3.32 6.92 -13.13
C GLY A 251 2.45 7.33 -14.34
N PRO A 252 1.94 8.57 -14.40
CA PRO A 252 1.16 9.07 -15.53
C PRO A 252 1.90 9.00 -16.89
N LEU A 253 3.22 9.18 -16.87
CA LEU A 253 4.03 9.14 -18.09
C LEU A 253 4.21 7.72 -18.65
N PHE A 254 4.05 6.67 -17.84
CA PHE A 254 4.04 5.30 -18.36
C PHE A 254 2.82 4.96 -19.19
N VAL A 255 1.72 5.70 -19.02
CA VAL A 255 0.41 5.32 -19.59
C VAL A 255 -0.04 6.28 -20.69
N THR A 256 0.59 7.46 -20.77
CA THR A 256 0.27 8.49 -21.76
C THR A 256 0.57 8.00 -23.18
N GLY A 257 -0.48 7.83 -23.98
CA GLY A 257 -0.37 7.43 -25.39
C GLY A 257 0.09 5.98 -25.61
N VAL A 258 -0.06 5.10 -24.61
CA VAL A 258 0.27 3.68 -24.75
C VAL A 258 -0.90 2.92 -25.36
N SER A 259 -0.58 2.07 -26.34
CA SER A 259 -1.50 1.20 -27.08
C SER A 259 -0.85 -0.15 -27.41
N GLY A 260 -1.66 -1.14 -27.78
CA GLY A 260 -1.26 -2.46 -28.24
C GLY A 260 -0.40 -3.24 -27.24
N GLU A 261 0.61 -3.94 -27.74
CA GLU A 261 1.52 -4.77 -26.93
C GLU A 261 2.27 -3.98 -25.83
N ARG A 262 2.40 -2.66 -26.00
CA ARG A 262 3.06 -1.79 -25.02
C ARG A 262 2.27 -1.64 -23.73
N LEU A 263 0.98 -1.95 -23.73
CA LEU A 263 0.14 -1.95 -22.52
C LEU A 263 0.71 -2.89 -21.46
N ALA A 264 1.14 -4.10 -21.86
CA ALA A 264 1.70 -5.08 -20.94
C ALA A 264 3.02 -4.58 -20.29
N GLY A 265 3.93 -3.99 -21.07
CA GLY A 265 5.16 -3.41 -20.56
C GLY A 265 4.92 -2.22 -19.63
N ALA A 266 3.96 -1.35 -19.98
CA ALA A 266 3.56 -0.20 -19.15
C ALA A 266 2.96 -0.64 -17.82
N ALA A 267 2.04 -1.61 -17.82
CA ALA A 267 1.45 -2.16 -16.61
C ALA A 267 2.49 -2.80 -15.68
N LYS A 268 3.43 -3.59 -16.22
CA LYS A 268 4.54 -4.17 -15.44
C LYS A 268 5.44 -3.08 -14.85
N SER A 269 5.72 -2.02 -15.61
CA SER A 269 6.55 -0.89 -15.15
C SER A 269 5.87 -0.12 -14.01
N LEU A 270 4.58 0.19 -14.16
CA LEU A 270 3.78 0.86 -13.14
C LEU A 270 3.68 0.02 -11.86
N ARG A 271 3.54 -1.30 -11.99
CA ARG A 271 3.58 -2.22 -10.84
C ARG A 271 4.89 -2.12 -10.07
N LEU A 272 6.03 -2.19 -10.76
CA LEU A 272 7.34 -2.08 -10.11
C LEU A 272 7.51 -0.74 -9.40
N LEU A 273 7.03 0.35 -10.00
CA LEU A 273 7.03 1.68 -9.39
C LEU A 273 6.16 1.75 -8.13
N ILE A 274 4.89 1.33 -8.20
CA ILE A 274 3.96 1.34 -7.06
C ILE A 274 4.50 0.51 -5.89
N TYR A 275 5.08 -0.66 -6.18
CA TYR A 275 5.71 -1.49 -5.16
C TYR A 275 6.88 -0.77 -4.47
N SER A 276 7.73 -0.12 -5.26
CA SER A 276 8.87 0.64 -4.72
C SER A 276 8.42 1.85 -3.88
N LEU A 277 7.36 2.55 -4.32
CA LEU A 277 6.75 3.65 -3.57
C LEU A 277 6.11 3.19 -2.24
N ALA A 278 5.43 2.05 -2.25
CA ALA A 278 4.84 1.47 -1.04
C ALA A 278 5.93 1.07 -0.02
N ASP A 279 7.03 0.48 -0.49
CA ASP A 279 8.16 0.08 0.38
C ASP A 279 8.87 1.32 0.96
N LEU A 280 9.08 2.38 0.16
CA LEU A 280 9.56 3.67 0.66
C LEU A 280 8.58 4.33 1.64
N GLY A 281 7.29 4.12 1.43
CA GLY A 281 6.19 4.63 2.26
C GLY A 281 6.15 4.04 3.67
N THR A 282 6.84 2.94 3.93
CA THR A 282 6.98 2.39 5.30
C THR A 282 7.60 3.42 6.25
N ASN A 283 8.40 4.36 5.73
CA ASN A 283 8.81 5.54 6.45
C ASN A 283 7.74 6.64 6.39
N ALA A 284 7.13 6.94 7.53
CA ALA A 284 6.05 7.93 7.64
C ALA A 284 6.43 9.33 7.12
N ALA A 285 7.71 9.76 7.23
CA ALA A 285 8.13 11.05 6.71
C ALA A 285 8.10 11.06 5.18
N LEU A 286 8.57 10.01 4.52
CA LEU A 286 8.52 9.87 3.06
C LEU A 286 7.09 9.70 2.56
N TRP A 287 6.28 8.89 3.24
CA TRP A 287 4.86 8.73 2.90
C TRP A 287 4.15 10.08 2.82
N ASN A 288 4.32 10.93 3.84
CA ASN A 288 3.75 12.27 3.86
C ASN A 288 4.25 13.15 2.70
N GLU A 289 5.51 13.03 2.29
CA GLU A 289 6.01 13.76 1.11
C GLU A 289 5.40 13.24 -0.20
N PHE A 290 5.19 11.92 -0.33
CA PHE A 290 4.48 11.35 -1.48
C PHE A 290 3.03 11.84 -1.54
N LEU A 291 2.33 11.88 -0.41
CA LEU A 291 0.97 12.42 -0.33
C LEU A 291 0.92 13.89 -0.77
N ARG A 292 1.89 14.72 -0.34
CA ARG A 292 2.00 16.13 -0.78
C ARG A 292 2.25 16.31 -2.28
N GLN A 293 2.70 15.28 -2.97
CA GLN A 293 2.92 15.28 -4.42
C GLN A 293 1.77 14.61 -5.20
N ASP A 294 0.63 14.36 -4.54
CA ASP A 294 -0.55 13.70 -5.09
C ASP A 294 -0.27 12.29 -5.64
N MET A 295 0.63 11.55 -4.98
CA MET A 295 1.04 10.22 -5.44
C MET A 295 -0.16 9.29 -5.65
N LEU A 296 -1.10 9.27 -4.70
CA LEU A 296 -2.28 8.40 -4.77
C LEU A 296 -3.18 8.73 -5.96
N ALA A 297 -3.50 10.01 -6.18
CA ALA A 297 -4.33 10.43 -7.30
C ALA A 297 -3.65 10.13 -8.64
N LYS A 298 -2.37 10.47 -8.80
CA LYS A 298 -1.61 10.25 -10.04
C LYS A 298 -1.51 8.77 -10.42
N HIS A 299 -1.26 7.89 -9.46
CA HIS A 299 -1.11 6.45 -9.73
C HIS A 299 -2.46 5.76 -9.93
N SER A 300 -3.49 6.19 -9.20
CA SER A 300 -4.86 5.69 -9.39
C SER A 300 -5.39 6.06 -10.78
N LEU A 301 -5.17 7.31 -11.21
CA LEU A 301 -5.50 7.75 -12.57
C LEU A 301 -4.69 6.99 -13.62
N ALA A 302 -3.40 6.75 -13.39
CA ALA A 302 -2.56 5.99 -14.32
C ALA A 302 -3.06 4.54 -14.51
N LEU A 303 -3.43 3.87 -13.42
CA LEU A 303 -4.03 2.52 -13.47
C LEU A 303 -5.35 2.53 -14.25
N ARG A 304 -6.20 3.53 -14.02
CA ARG A 304 -7.46 3.69 -14.74
C ARG A 304 -7.22 3.88 -16.23
N THR A 305 -6.32 4.78 -16.63
CA THR A 305 -5.99 5.02 -18.04
C THR A 305 -5.50 3.75 -18.74
N LEU A 306 -4.71 2.89 -18.08
CA LEU A 306 -4.32 1.60 -18.65
C LEU A 306 -5.50 0.68 -18.92
N ILE A 307 -6.44 0.60 -17.96
CA ILE A 307 -7.64 -0.23 -18.10
C ILE A 307 -8.52 0.28 -19.23
N GLU A 308 -8.76 1.60 -19.30
CA GLU A 308 -9.55 2.22 -20.35
C GLU A 308 -8.92 1.98 -21.74
N SER A 309 -7.59 2.12 -21.88
CA SER A 309 -6.89 1.80 -23.12
C SER A 309 -6.98 0.31 -23.47
N ALA A 310 -6.81 -0.58 -22.49
CA ALA A 310 -6.93 -2.03 -22.71
C ALA A 310 -8.34 -2.43 -23.16
N GLN A 311 -9.38 -1.83 -22.59
CA GLN A 311 -10.76 -2.11 -23.00
C GLN A 311 -11.09 -1.56 -24.38
N LYS A 312 -10.57 -0.38 -24.73
CA LYS A 312 -10.74 0.20 -26.07
C LYS A 312 -10.17 -0.71 -27.17
N GLU A 313 -9.17 -1.51 -26.83
CA GLU A 313 -8.46 -2.41 -27.76
C GLU A 313 -8.80 -3.89 -27.56
N ASP A 314 -9.82 -4.21 -26.75
CA ASP A 314 -10.21 -5.58 -26.40
C ASP A 314 -9.01 -6.45 -25.93
N PHE A 315 -8.12 -5.85 -25.14
CA PHE A 315 -6.85 -6.44 -24.76
C PHE A 315 -7.03 -7.54 -23.70
N THR A 316 -6.68 -8.79 -24.06
CA THR A 316 -6.94 -10.00 -23.24
C THR A 316 -5.70 -10.59 -22.58
N ASP A 317 -4.54 -9.92 -22.63
CA ASP A 317 -3.30 -10.43 -22.04
C ASP A 317 -3.41 -10.63 -20.52
N LYS A 318 -3.22 -11.87 -20.07
CA LYS A 318 -3.36 -12.24 -18.65
C LYS A 318 -2.30 -11.56 -17.77
N GLN A 319 -1.09 -11.34 -18.28
CA GLN A 319 -0.01 -10.74 -17.49
C GLN A 319 -0.24 -9.24 -17.24
N PHE A 320 -0.84 -8.55 -18.20
CA PHE A 320 -1.29 -7.17 -18.08
C PHE A 320 -2.31 -7.04 -16.94
N TRP A 321 -3.41 -7.80 -17.01
CA TRP A 321 -4.47 -7.72 -16.00
C TRP A 321 -3.98 -8.15 -14.62
N ALA A 322 -3.13 -9.17 -14.52
CA ALA A 322 -2.48 -9.55 -13.28
C ALA A 322 -1.61 -8.41 -12.72
N SER A 323 -0.88 -7.70 -13.58
CA SER A 323 -0.04 -6.58 -13.15
C SER A 323 -0.86 -5.40 -12.65
N VAL A 324 -1.96 -5.05 -13.32
CA VAL A 324 -2.87 -3.98 -12.91
C VAL A 324 -3.55 -4.35 -11.60
N SER A 325 -4.12 -5.55 -11.49
CA SER A 325 -4.77 -6.05 -10.26
C SER A 325 -3.84 -6.02 -9.05
N THR A 326 -2.61 -6.51 -9.23
CA THR A 326 -1.59 -6.53 -8.17
C THR A 326 -1.17 -5.10 -7.76
N SER A 327 -1.12 -4.18 -8.72
CA SER A 327 -0.80 -2.77 -8.45
C SER A 327 -1.92 -2.07 -7.67
N THR A 328 -3.17 -2.28 -8.07
CA THR A 328 -4.37 -1.78 -7.38
C THR A 328 -4.41 -2.29 -5.94
N ALA A 329 -4.23 -3.61 -5.74
CA ALA A 329 -4.17 -4.21 -4.41
C ALA A 329 -3.05 -3.61 -3.56
N ARG A 330 -1.83 -3.48 -4.10
CA ARG A 330 -0.69 -2.93 -3.35
C ARG A 330 -0.92 -1.47 -2.95
N LEU A 331 -1.50 -0.65 -3.82
CA LEU A 331 -1.79 0.75 -3.52
C LEU A 331 -2.85 0.88 -2.41
N LEU A 332 -3.90 0.04 -2.45
CA LEU A 332 -4.91 -0.03 -1.39
C LEU A 332 -4.31 -0.47 -0.06
N THR A 333 -3.53 -1.56 -0.06
CA THR A 333 -2.83 -2.04 1.14
C THR A 333 -1.94 -0.96 1.73
N ALA A 334 -1.15 -0.26 0.90
CA ALA A 334 -0.29 0.82 1.36
C ALA A 334 -1.09 1.94 2.05
N VAL A 335 -2.24 2.34 1.52
CA VAL A 335 -3.09 3.34 2.18
C VAL A 335 -3.67 2.83 3.49
N LEU A 336 -4.18 1.59 3.52
CA LEU A 336 -4.79 1.02 4.72
C LEU A 336 -3.77 0.76 5.83
N ASP A 337 -2.50 0.50 5.49
CA ASP A 337 -1.45 0.17 6.45
C ASP A 337 -0.60 1.37 6.87
N LEU A 338 -0.35 2.33 5.96
CA LEU A 338 0.65 3.38 6.14
C LEU A 338 0.04 4.77 6.34
N ALA A 339 -1.18 5.02 5.85
CA ALA A 339 -1.76 6.35 5.95
C ALA A 339 -2.20 6.67 7.38
N SER A 340 -1.82 7.84 7.88
CA SER A 340 -2.39 8.39 9.10
C SER A 340 -3.89 8.70 8.94
N ASP A 341 -4.30 8.98 7.70
CA ASP A 341 -5.68 9.20 7.31
C ASP A 341 -6.12 8.33 6.11
N PRO A 342 -6.48 7.05 6.34
CA PRO A 342 -6.90 6.19 5.24
C PRO A 342 -8.20 6.64 4.58
N ALA A 343 -9.12 7.28 5.30
CA ALA A 343 -10.41 7.71 4.74
C ALA A 343 -10.22 8.80 3.68
N GLU A 344 -9.46 9.84 3.98
CA GLU A 344 -9.14 10.92 3.04
C GLU A 344 -8.30 10.39 1.86
N CYS A 345 -7.32 9.53 2.13
CA CYS A 345 -6.52 8.90 1.09
C CYS A 345 -7.37 8.03 0.15
N LEU A 346 -8.31 7.24 0.68
CA LEU A 346 -9.25 6.44 -0.11
C LEU A 346 -10.18 7.33 -0.94
N ALA A 347 -10.71 8.40 -0.37
CA ALA A 347 -11.52 9.38 -1.10
C ALA A 347 -10.72 9.99 -2.28
N GLN A 348 -9.45 10.38 -2.05
CA GLN A 348 -8.56 10.87 -3.10
C GLN A 348 -8.35 9.84 -4.23
N MET A 349 -8.12 8.57 -3.88
CA MET A 349 -7.93 7.50 -4.87
C MET A 349 -9.21 7.20 -5.67
N PHE A 350 -10.36 7.20 -5.01
CA PHE A 350 -11.67 6.99 -5.64
C PHE A 350 -12.02 8.14 -6.59
N ASN A 351 -11.76 9.38 -6.18
CA ASN A 351 -11.85 10.55 -7.05
C ASN A 351 -10.90 10.50 -8.24
N ALA A 352 -9.85 9.69 -8.20
CA ALA A 352 -8.95 9.42 -9.31
C ALA A 352 -9.33 8.14 -10.11
N GLY A 353 -10.40 7.45 -9.71
CA GLY A 353 -10.95 6.29 -10.42
C GLY A 353 -10.36 4.94 -10.01
N LEU A 354 -9.83 4.80 -8.80
CA LEU A 354 -9.32 3.50 -8.36
C LEU A 354 -10.43 2.45 -8.17
N LEU A 355 -11.63 2.85 -7.77
CA LEU A 355 -12.74 1.90 -7.60
C LEU A 355 -13.12 1.26 -8.94
N TYR A 356 -13.11 2.04 -10.03
CA TYR A 356 -13.14 1.51 -11.39
C TYR A 356 -12.06 0.45 -11.63
N CYS A 357 -10.81 0.72 -11.24
CA CYS A 357 -9.72 -0.23 -11.40
C CYS A 357 -9.98 -1.55 -10.67
N VAL A 358 -10.49 -1.47 -9.43
CA VAL A 358 -10.89 -2.64 -8.65
C VAL A 358 -11.89 -3.48 -9.44
N VAL A 359 -13.02 -2.88 -9.84
CA VAL A 359 -14.13 -3.56 -10.53
C VAL A 359 -13.63 -4.32 -11.76
N HIS A 360 -12.80 -3.68 -12.58
CA HIS A 360 -12.32 -4.24 -13.83
C HIS A 360 -11.20 -5.29 -13.62
N CYS A 361 -10.51 -5.26 -12.49
CA CYS A 361 -9.49 -6.25 -12.16
C CYS A 361 -10.03 -7.53 -11.52
N LEU A 362 -11.26 -7.52 -10.97
CA LEU A 362 -11.85 -8.68 -10.30
C LEU A 362 -11.81 -9.96 -11.15
N PRO A 363 -12.21 -9.99 -12.44
CA PRO A 363 -12.22 -11.23 -13.22
C PRO A 363 -10.83 -11.85 -13.40
N TYR A 364 -9.77 -11.05 -13.27
CA TYR A 364 -8.40 -11.42 -13.60
C TYR A 364 -7.49 -11.58 -12.38
N GLY A 365 -8.01 -11.31 -11.17
CA GLY A 365 -7.27 -11.47 -9.93
C GLY A 365 -6.82 -12.92 -9.76
N SER A 366 -5.52 -13.13 -9.50
CA SER A 366 -5.05 -14.44 -9.06
C SER A 366 -5.44 -14.64 -7.60
N TRP A 367 -6.65 -15.15 -7.36
CA TRP A 367 -7.21 -15.39 -6.02
C TRP A 367 -6.43 -16.41 -5.18
N LYS A 368 -5.42 -17.07 -5.78
CA LYS A 368 -4.50 -17.99 -5.12
C LYS A 368 -3.22 -17.31 -4.63
N VAL A 369 -2.91 -16.10 -5.12
CA VAL A 369 -1.72 -15.36 -4.68
C VAL A 369 -2.10 -14.54 -3.45
N VAL A 370 -1.28 -14.64 -2.40
CA VAL A 370 -1.44 -14.00 -1.07
C VAL A 370 -1.59 -12.46 -1.12
N ASN A 371 -1.52 -11.84 -2.30
CA ASN A 371 -1.57 -10.40 -2.53
C ASN A 371 -2.67 -9.99 -3.53
N GLY A 372 -3.79 -10.72 -3.56
CA GLY A 372 -4.95 -10.37 -4.38
C GLY A 372 -5.66 -9.10 -3.90
N CYS A 373 -6.64 -8.63 -4.68
CA CYS A 373 -7.51 -7.52 -4.28
C CYS A 373 -8.50 -7.91 -3.16
N ASP A 374 -8.63 -9.19 -2.79
CA ASP A 374 -9.64 -9.67 -1.84
C ASP A 374 -9.49 -9.07 -0.44
N LEU A 375 -8.29 -9.18 0.14
CA LEU A 375 -8.05 -8.69 1.49
C LEU A 375 -8.19 -7.15 1.58
N PRO A 376 -7.58 -6.34 0.69
CA PRO A 376 -7.76 -4.90 0.73
C PRO A 376 -9.22 -4.47 0.53
N LEU A 377 -9.96 -5.15 -0.35
CA LEU A 377 -11.38 -4.82 -0.57
C LEU A 377 -12.23 -5.01 0.69
N ARG A 378 -12.07 -6.14 1.37
CA ARG A 378 -12.77 -6.40 2.64
C ARG A 378 -12.41 -5.36 3.69
N ARG A 379 -11.13 -4.98 3.77
CA ARG A 379 -10.65 -3.94 4.69
C ARG A 379 -11.17 -2.54 4.35
N MET A 380 -11.61 -2.29 3.11
CA MET A 380 -12.20 -1.02 2.70
C MET A 380 -13.70 -0.92 2.98
N VAL A 381 -14.42 -2.04 3.14
CA VAL A 381 -15.88 -2.03 3.37
C VAL A 381 -16.30 -1.04 4.47
N PRO A 382 -15.63 -0.99 5.64
CA PRO A 382 -16.00 -0.04 6.70
C PRO A 382 -15.87 1.44 6.30
N TYR A 383 -15.01 1.76 5.33
CA TYR A 383 -14.77 3.13 4.89
C TYR A 383 -15.86 3.67 3.97
N PHE A 384 -16.62 2.81 3.29
CA PHE A 384 -17.80 3.26 2.54
C PHE A 384 -18.87 3.88 3.44
N TYR A 385 -18.86 3.56 4.73
CA TYR A 385 -19.73 4.22 5.69
C TYR A 385 -19.32 5.67 5.98
N ILE A 386 -18.16 6.13 5.51
CA ILE A 386 -17.70 7.51 5.67
C ILE A 386 -18.14 8.31 4.45
N ARG A 387 -18.79 9.45 4.69
CA ARG A 387 -19.47 10.23 3.66
C ARG A 387 -18.54 10.65 2.51
N ASN A 388 -17.35 11.17 2.82
CA ASN A 388 -16.41 11.63 1.78
C ASN A 388 -15.93 10.49 0.88
N VAL A 389 -15.65 9.31 1.46
CA VAL A 389 -15.26 8.11 0.72
C VAL A 389 -16.40 7.63 -0.17
N PHE A 390 -17.63 7.58 0.36
CA PHE A 390 -18.81 7.21 -0.42
C PHE A 390 -19.10 8.20 -1.55
N GLU A 391 -19.08 9.50 -1.27
CA GLU A 391 -19.32 10.54 -2.27
C GLU A 391 -18.28 10.45 -3.39
N ALA A 392 -17.00 10.24 -3.05
CA ALA A 392 -15.92 10.04 -4.02
C ALA A 392 -16.13 8.77 -4.88
N ALA A 393 -16.61 7.68 -4.29
CA ALA A 393 -16.95 6.45 -5.02
C ALA A 393 -18.13 6.65 -5.99
N ARG A 394 -19.09 7.52 -5.62
CA ARG A 394 -20.31 7.78 -6.41
C ARG A 394 -20.08 8.79 -7.54
N GLU A 395 -19.28 9.83 -7.32
CA GLU A 395 -19.15 10.98 -8.24
C GLU A 395 -18.81 10.57 -9.69
N ARG A 396 -18.09 9.47 -9.88
CA ARG A 396 -17.67 8.96 -11.19
C ARG A 396 -18.52 7.85 -11.78
N GLY A 397 -19.55 7.38 -11.07
CA GLY A 397 -20.32 6.19 -11.47
C GLY A 397 -19.63 4.87 -11.14
N ASP A 398 -18.49 4.89 -10.44
CA ASP A 398 -17.69 3.69 -10.13
C ASP A 398 -18.45 2.78 -9.16
N ALA A 399 -19.20 3.36 -8.23
CA ALA A 399 -20.10 2.63 -7.34
C ALA A 399 -21.16 1.86 -8.14
N GLU A 400 -21.85 2.52 -9.07
CA GLU A 400 -22.87 1.91 -9.92
C GLU A 400 -22.29 0.83 -10.85
N ALA A 401 -21.11 1.06 -11.40
CA ALA A 401 -20.39 0.07 -12.20
C ALA A 401 -20.05 -1.18 -11.37
N PHE A 402 -19.76 -1.02 -10.08
CA PHE A 402 -19.57 -2.13 -9.15
C PHE A 402 -20.87 -2.94 -8.99
N LEU A 403 -22.02 -2.26 -8.87
CA LEU A 403 -23.34 -2.88 -8.68
C LEU A 403 -23.84 -3.69 -9.89
N GLN A 404 -23.43 -3.31 -11.10
CA GLN A 404 -23.92 -3.92 -12.35
C GLN A 404 -23.15 -5.18 -12.76
N ARG A 405 -22.11 -5.59 -12.01
CA ARG A 405 -21.28 -6.74 -12.39
C ARG A 405 -22.00 -8.06 -12.17
N GLN A 406 -21.95 -8.91 -13.20
CA GLN A 406 -22.44 -10.28 -13.20
C GLN A 406 -21.35 -11.25 -13.65
N GLY A 407 -21.51 -12.55 -13.34
CA GLY A 407 -20.60 -13.61 -13.82
C GLY A 407 -19.24 -13.65 -13.14
N LEU A 408 -19.12 -13.14 -11.91
CA LEU A 408 -17.90 -13.23 -11.12
C LEU A 408 -17.77 -14.62 -10.46
N PRO A 409 -16.56 -15.10 -10.17
CA PRO A 409 -16.40 -16.33 -9.37
C PRO A 409 -17.06 -16.18 -7.99
N ALA A 410 -17.68 -17.23 -7.46
CA ALA A 410 -18.49 -17.17 -6.21
C ALA A 410 -17.78 -16.51 -5.01
N LYS A 411 -16.48 -16.78 -4.80
CA LYS A 411 -15.68 -16.11 -3.73
C LYS A 411 -15.66 -14.59 -3.89
N VAL A 412 -15.60 -14.13 -5.14
CA VAL A 412 -15.54 -12.71 -5.53
C VAL A 412 -16.91 -12.08 -5.40
N GLU A 413 -17.94 -12.81 -5.80
CA GLU A 413 -19.34 -12.40 -5.67
C GLU A 413 -19.71 -12.11 -4.21
N THR A 414 -19.31 -12.95 -3.26
CA THR A 414 -19.54 -12.68 -1.83
C THR A 414 -18.90 -11.36 -1.37
N MET A 415 -17.67 -11.08 -1.80
CA MET A 415 -17.01 -9.81 -1.45
C MET A 415 -17.66 -8.61 -2.14
N CYS A 416 -18.09 -8.79 -3.38
CA CYS A 416 -18.82 -7.75 -4.08
C CYS A 416 -20.14 -7.46 -3.38
N LEU A 417 -20.84 -8.49 -2.88
CA LEU A 417 -22.04 -8.33 -2.10
C LEU A 417 -21.81 -7.51 -0.83
N GLU A 418 -20.70 -7.70 -0.12
CA GLU A 418 -20.35 -6.90 1.07
C GLU A 418 -20.15 -5.41 0.74
N VAL A 419 -19.37 -5.12 -0.31
CA VAL A 419 -19.13 -3.76 -0.79
C VAL A 419 -20.43 -3.12 -1.28
N ASP A 420 -21.22 -3.87 -2.04
CA ASP A 420 -22.52 -3.47 -2.55
C ASP A 420 -23.50 -3.11 -1.42
N VAL A 421 -23.64 -3.96 -0.40
CA VAL A 421 -24.45 -3.68 0.79
C VAL A 421 -24.00 -2.38 1.46
N ALA A 422 -22.69 -2.15 1.60
CA ALA A 422 -22.17 -0.91 2.16
C ALA A 422 -22.48 0.32 1.29
N ILE A 423 -22.32 0.23 -0.04
CA ILE A 423 -22.64 1.30 -0.99
C ILE A 423 -24.14 1.63 -0.97
N ARG A 424 -25.03 0.62 -0.98
CA ARG A 424 -26.48 0.83 -0.93
C ARG A 424 -26.91 1.45 0.39
N ALA A 425 -26.38 0.97 1.52
CA ALA A 425 -26.62 1.58 2.82
C ALA A 425 -26.21 3.06 2.82
N SER A 426 -25.06 3.39 2.22
CA SER A 426 -24.52 4.76 2.14
C SER A 426 -25.33 5.64 1.21
N SER A 427 -25.82 5.08 0.11
CA SER A 427 -26.73 5.76 -0.81
C SER A 427 -28.04 6.17 -0.12
N TYR A 428 -28.55 5.32 0.76
CA TYR A 428 -29.73 5.65 1.56
C TYR A 428 -29.41 6.72 2.62
N VAL A 429 -28.36 6.50 3.41
CA VAL A 429 -27.96 7.38 4.52
C VAL A 429 -27.61 8.79 4.04
N TYR A 430 -26.90 8.90 2.93
CA TYR A 430 -26.47 10.18 2.34
C TYR A 430 -27.34 10.64 1.17
N GLY A 431 -28.48 10.00 0.95
CA GLY A 431 -29.44 10.36 -0.08
C GLY A 431 -30.03 11.76 0.14
N GLU A 432 -30.61 12.36 -0.90
CA GLU A 432 -31.16 13.72 -0.83
C GLU A 432 -32.25 13.89 0.24
N SER A 433 -33.04 12.84 0.46
CA SER A 433 -34.08 12.79 1.48
C SER A 433 -33.54 12.85 2.92
N GLN A 434 -32.27 12.51 3.13
CA GLN A 434 -31.63 12.47 4.45
C GLN A 434 -30.66 13.63 4.69
N LYS A 435 -30.41 14.51 3.70
CA LYS A 435 -29.47 15.65 3.82
C LYS A 435 -29.75 16.56 5.02
N ASN A 436 -31.01 16.62 5.48
CA ASN A 436 -31.44 17.46 6.61
C ASN A 436 -31.63 16.69 7.92
N LYS A 437 -31.44 15.37 7.95
CA LYS A 437 -31.64 14.60 9.18
C LYS A 437 -30.43 14.81 10.10
N CYS A 438 -30.64 15.56 11.19
CA CYS A 438 -29.60 15.77 12.19
C CYS A 438 -29.51 14.57 13.11
N ILE A 439 -28.32 14.00 13.23
CA ILE A 439 -28.02 12.98 14.24
C ILE A 439 -27.58 13.72 15.50
N ALA A 440 -28.20 13.40 16.63
CA ALA A 440 -27.81 13.95 17.92
C ALA A 440 -26.49 13.30 18.36
N LEU A 441 -25.37 14.03 18.22
CA LEU A 441 -24.02 13.53 18.52
C LEU A 441 -23.51 13.96 19.90
N CYS A 442 -24.30 14.73 20.65
CA CYS A 442 -23.89 15.15 21.98
C CYS A 442 -23.97 13.97 22.95
N SER A 443 -22.83 13.60 23.51
CA SER A 443 -22.67 12.59 24.55
C SER A 443 -23.06 13.10 25.94
N ASN A 444 -23.39 14.38 26.12
CA ASN A 444 -23.92 14.83 27.40
C ASN A 444 -25.28 14.17 27.63
N ILE A 445 -25.34 13.35 28.67
CA ILE A 445 -26.53 12.63 29.13
C ILE A 445 -27.74 13.55 29.27
N ASN A 446 -27.55 14.76 29.81
CA ASN A 446 -28.66 15.70 30.03
C ASN A 446 -29.07 16.46 28.75
N HIS A 447 -28.31 16.35 27.65
CA HIS A 447 -28.52 17.14 26.43
C HIS A 447 -29.34 16.41 25.34
N ARG A 448 -29.68 15.12 25.53
CA ARG A 448 -30.41 14.33 24.52
C ARG A 448 -31.85 14.80 24.25
N SER A 449 -32.38 15.76 25.01
CA SER A 449 -33.76 16.26 24.93
C SER A 449 -33.91 17.47 24.00
N HIS A 450 -32.82 18.17 23.68
CA HIS A 450 -32.85 19.30 22.78
C HIS A 450 -32.58 18.79 21.36
N GLU A 451 -33.65 18.55 20.60
CA GLU A 451 -33.52 18.49 19.14
C GLU A 451 -32.83 19.79 18.72
N PRO A 452 -31.65 19.72 18.07
CA PRO A 452 -31.04 20.92 17.54
C PRO A 452 -32.06 21.57 16.61
N SER A 453 -32.43 22.81 16.90
CA SER A 453 -33.34 23.57 16.06
C SER A 453 -32.82 23.48 14.63
N ALA A 454 -33.69 23.18 13.65
CA ALA A 454 -33.29 22.93 12.26
C ALA A 454 -32.45 24.07 11.63
N ASN A 455 -32.39 25.24 12.27
CA ASN A 455 -31.61 26.41 11.87
C ASN A 455 -30.20 26.51 12.48
N ASP A 456 -29.89 25.78 13.55
CA ASP A 456 -28.54 25.76 14.12
C ASP A 456 -27.70 24.75 13.37
N SER A 457 -26.75 25.22 12.54
CA SER A 457 -25.81 24.35 11.82
C SER A 457 -24.99 23.52 12.84
N PRO A 458 -25.34 22.25 13.11
CA PRO A 458 -24.91 21.54 14.31
C PRO A 458 -23.43 21.14 14.26
N ILE A 459 -22.81 21.30 13.10
CA ILE A 459 -21.47 20.82 12.81
C ILE A 459 -20.42 21.84 13.26
N ARG A 460 -20.72 23.14 13.20
CA ARG A 460 -19.77 24.19 13.57
C ARG A 460 -19.77 24.37 15.08
N GLY A 461 -18.79 23.78 15.74
CA GLY A 461 -18.53 24.00 17.17
C GLY A 461 -18.61 22.76 18.05
N MET A 462 -18.88 21.58 17.47
CA MET A 462 -18.78 20.33 18.22
C MET A 462 -17.34 20.12 18.73
N LYS A 463 -17.21 19.72 19.99
CA LYS A 463 -15.93 19.47 20.65
C LYS A 463 -15.84 18.02 21.10
N THR A 464 -14.76 17.36 20.74
CA THR A 464 -14.41 16.06 21.34
C THR A 464 -13.61 16.32 22.62
N CYS A 465 -13.78 15.45 23.62
CA CYS A 465 -12.95 15.55 24.83
C CYS A 465 -11.47 15.42 24.47
N GLY A 466 -10.65 16.42 24.79
CA GLY A 466 -9.23 16.45 24.40
C GLY A 466 -8.39 15.31 24.99
N ARG A 467 -8.84 14.71 26.10
CA ARG A 467 -8.15 13.61 26.78
C ARG A 467 -8.53 12.24 26.22
N CYS A 468 -9.80 11.84 26.29
CA CYS A 468 -10.21 10.49 25.85
C CYS A 468 -10.61 10.41 24.37
N ARG A 469 -11.07 11.52 23.78
CA ARG A 469 -11.63 11.61 22.42
C ARG A 469 -12.78 10.65 22.11
N ALA A 470 -13.34 10.00 23.13
CA ALA A 470 -14.41 9.02 23.00
C ALA A 470 -15.82 9.63 23.07
N VAL A 471 -15.93 10.85 23.62
CA VAL A 471 -17.20 11.58 23.78
C VAL A 471 -17.14 12.90 23.03
N THR A 472 -18.30 13.31 22.51
CA THR A 472 -18.46 14.54 21.72
C THR A 472 -19.54 15.42 22.34
N TYR A 473 -19.33 16.72 22.33
CA TYR A 473 -20.25 17.71 22.88
C TYR A 473 -20.60 18.76 21.84
N CYS A 474 -21.86 19.16 21.77
CA CYS A 474 -22.27 20.26 20.89
C CYS A 474 -21.74 21.63 21.37
N SER A 475 -21.37 21.75 22.65
CA SER A 475 -20.89 22.99 23.26
C SER A 475 -19.96 22.72 24.46
N PRO A 476 -19.13 23.72 24.87
CA PRO A 476 -18.36 23.64 26.11
C PRO A 476 -19.23 23.46 27.35
N ALA A 477 -20.43 24.07 27.36
CA ALA A 477 -21.37 23.95 28.47
C ALA A 477 -21.82 22.50 28.66
N CYS A 478 -22.11 21.79 27.56
CA CYS A 478 -22.47 20.37 27.64
C CYS A 478 -21.29 19.49 28.03
N GLN A 479 -20.07 19.86 27.65
CA GLN A 479 -18.88 19.17 28.10
C GLN A 479 -18.69 19.34 29.62
N GLU A 480 -18.83 20.55 30.14
CA GLU A 480 -18.69 20.87 31.57
C GLU A 480 -19.78 20.18 32.41
N GLU A 481 -21.02 20.22 31.95
CA GLU A 481 -22.14 19.55 32.60
C GLU A 481 -21.91 18.03 32.68
N ASP A 482 -21.59 17.38 31.55
CA ASP A 482 -21.31 15.94 31.52
C ASP A 482 -20.03 15.63 32.30
N TRP A 483 -19.03 16.53 32.31
CA TRP A 483 -17.82 16.40 33.11
C TRP A 483 -18.14 16.21 34.58
N HIS A 484 -18.97 17.09 35.15
CA HIS A 484 -19.35 17.01 36.55
C HIS A 484 -20.33 15.87 36.84
N ALA A 485 -21.23 15.56 35.90
CA ALA A 485 -22.23 14.52 36.09
C ALA A 485 -21.64 13.10 36.04
N LEU A 486 -20.74 12.83 35.09
CA LEU A 486 -20.27 11.46 34.83
C LEU A 486 -18.86 11.38 34.22
N HIS A 487 -18.57 12.21 33.21
CA HIS A 487 -17.41 12.00 32.34
C HIS A 487 -16.07 12.04 33.07
N PHE A 488 -15.92 12.84 34.14
CA PHE A 488 -14.66 12.88 34.88
C PHE A 488 -14.23 11.51 35.43
N ARG A 489 -15.19 10.63 35.76
CA ARG A 489 -14.93 9.29 36.34
C ARG A 489 -14.48 8.28 35.29
N GLU A 490 -15.00 8.40 34.07
CA GLU A 490 -14.71 7.49 32.96
C GLU A 490 -13.59 7.98 32.03
N CYS A 491 -13.33 9.30 31.99
CA CYS A 491 -12.43 9.91 31.01
C CYS A 491 -11.02 9.29 31.02
N ARG A 492 -10.47 9.03 32.21
CA ARG A 492 -9.16 8.39 32.36
C ARG A 492 -9.13 7.00 31.70
N ARG A 493 -10.11 6.15 31.97
CA ARG A 493 -10.17 4.79 31.42
C ARG A 493 -10.47 4.80 29.94
N LEU A 494 -11.40 5.64 29.50
CA LEU A 494 -11.65 5.88 28.08
C LEU A 494 -10.38 6.35 27.38
N SER A 495 -9.53 7.16 28.03
CA SER A 495 -8.24 7.59 27.46
C SER A 495 -7.17 6.49 27.46
N GLU A 496 -7.15 5.61 28.46
CA GLU A 496 -6.23 4.47 28.54
C GLU A 496 -6.57 3.40 27.49
N ARG A 497 -7.87 3.17 27.26
CA ARG A 497 -8.39 2.24 26.26
C ARG A 497 -8.51 2.87 24.86
N SER A 498 -8.46 4.20 24.78
CA SER A 498 -8.43 4.87 23.48
C SER A 498 -7.13 4.46 22.79
N PRO A 499 -7.19 3.91 21.57
CA PRO A 499 -6.00 3.51 20.81
C PRO A 499 -5.06 4.69 20.49
N TYR A 500 -5.43 5.90 20.90
CA TYR A 500 -4.64 7.11 20.82
C TYR A 500 -3.33 7.08 21.62
N THR A 501 -3.20 6.22 22.63
CA THR A 501 -1.91 5.99 23.31
C THR A 501 -0.91 5.24 22.43
N ASN A 502 -1.38 4.44 21.47
CA ASN A 502 -0.57 3.92 20.36
C ASN A 502 -0.53 4.96 19.24
N ARG A 503 0.46 5.88 19.32
CA ARG A 503 0.67 7.06 18.47
C ARG A 503 0.64 6.85 16.95
N HIS A 504 0.58 5.62 16.44
CA HIS A 504 0.78 5.33 15.03
C HIS A 504 -0.47 4.89 14.25
N ALA A 505 -1.60 4.54 14.88
CA ALA A 505 -2.65 3.83 14.15
C ALA A 505 -3.97 4.59 13.83
N ARG A 506 -4.44 5.62 14.56
CA ARG A 506 -5.90 5.91 14.56
C ARG A 506 -6.37 7.35 14.73
N VAL A 507 -6.05 8.23 13.77
CA VAL A 507 -6.56 9.61 13.79
C VAL A 507 -7.91 9.77 13.07
N THR A 508 -8.29 8.87 12.16
CA THR A 508 -9.43 9.09 11.25
C THR A 508 -10.77 8.51 11.62
N LEU A 509 -10.80 7.25 12.04
CA LEU A 509 -12.06 6.61 12.47
C LEU A 509 -12.62 7.31 13.71
N ASN A 510 -11.78 8.06 14.43
CA ASN A 510 -12.15 8.87 15.57
C ASN A 510 -12.37 10.34 15.22
N SER A 511 -12.34 10.71 13.94
CA SER A 511 -12.76 12.05 13.55
C SER A 511 -14.25 12.21 13.86
N PHE A 512 -14.65 13.39 14.30
CA PHE A 512 -16.05 13.70 14.56
C PHE A 512 -16.95 13.34 13.37
N GLN A 513 -16.47 13.66 12.16
CA GLN A 513 -17.16 13.39 10.92
C GLN A 513 -17.34 11.88 10.70
N ALA A 514 -16.30 11.06 10.92
CA ALA A 514 -16.40 9.61 10.80
C ALA A 514 -17.35 9.00 11.85
N ASN A 515 -17.32 9.48 13.10
CA ASN A 515 -18.24 9.01 14.14
C ASN A 515 -19.70 9.30 13.79
N ARG A 516 -19.98 10.53 13.31
CA ARG A 516 -21.32 10.88 12.84
C ARG A 516 -21.79 9.95 11.74
N ASP A 517 -20.95 9.76 10.75
CA ASP A 517 -21.23 8.98 9.57
C ASP A 517 -21.51 7.53 9.96
N GLN A 518 -20.69 6.95 10.84
CA GLN A 518 -20.94 5.62 11.42
C GLN A 518 -22.27 5.54 12.17
N LEU A 519 -22.62 6.56 12.97
CA LEU A 519 -23.90 6.59 13.69
C LEU A 519 -25.09 6.69 12.74
N ALA A 520 -24.96 7.44 11.65
CA ALA A 520 -25.97 7.53 10.59
C ALA A 520 -26.26 6.15 10.00
N HIS A 521 -25.20 5.39 9.76
CA HIS A 521 -25.29 4.03 9.27
C HIS A 521 -25.89 3.05 10.27
N LEU A 522 -25.58 3.19 11.55
CA LEU A 522 -26.15 2.36 12.60
C LEU A 522 -27.63 2.66 12.77
N GLU A 523 -28.03 3.93 12.78
CA GLU A 523 -29.44 4.34 12.81
C GLU A 523 -30.21 3.77 11.61
N TYR A 524 -29.63 3.84 10.40
CA TYR A 524 -30.22 3.22 9.22
C TYR A 524 -30.38 1.71 9.37
N ALA A 525 -29.30 0.99 9.71
CA ALA A 525 -29.32 -0.46 9.84
C ALA A 525 -30.37 -0.91 10.87
N LEU A 526 -30.47 -0.21 12.01
CA LEU A 526 -31.46 -0.49 13.04
C LEU A 526 -32.89 -0.27 12.52
N ASN A 527 -33.15 0.84 11.85
CA ASN A 527 -34.48 1.14 11.31
C ASN A 527 -34.89 0.14 10.20
N THR A 528 -33.99 -0.22 9.29
CA THR A 528 -34.27 -1.17 8.22
C THR A 528 -34.48 -2.59 8.76
N SER A 529 -33.60 -3.08 9.64
CA SER A 529 -33.74 -4.40 10.27
C SER A 529 -35.01 -4.47 11.12
N TYR A 530 -35.34 -3.40 11.86
CA TYR A 530 -36.55 -3.33 12.67
C TYR A 530 -37.81 -3.37 11.79
N SER A 531 -37.89 -2.53 10.76
CA SER A 531 -39.03 -2.51 9.83
C SER A 531 -39.22 -3.86 9.13
N ASN A 532 -38.13 -4.51 8.72
CA ASN A 532 -38.20 -5.84 8.09
C ASN A 532 -38.68 -6.92 9.09
N ALA A 533 -38.19 -6.91 10.34
CA ALA A 533 -38.64 -7.85 11.37
C ALA A 533 -40.13 -7.68 11.70
N VAL A 534 -40.61 -6.44 11.76
CA VAL A 534 -42.04 -6.13 11.95
C VAL A 534 -42.86 -6.59 10.74
N ALA A 535 -42.39 -6.33 9.52
CA ALA A 535 -43.07 -6.69 8.27
C ALA A 535 -43.14 -8.22 8.04
N GLN A 536 -42.13 -8.98 8.48
CA GLN A 536 -42.14 -10.45 8.43
C GLN A 536 -43.10 -11.09 9.43
N GLY A 537 -43.91 -10.30 10.13
CA GLY A 537 -44.90 -10.81 11.07
C GLY A 537 -44.27 -11.54 12.24
N ILE A 538 -43.02 -11.21 12.60
CA ILE A 538 -42.40 -11.58 13.87
C ILE A 538 -43.18 -10.85 14.97
N ARG A 539 -44.37 -11.38 15.28
CA ARG A 539 -45.19 -10.96 16.40
C ARG A 539 -44.51 -11.45 17.67
N ARG A 540 -44.45 -10.58 18.69
CA ARG A 540 -44.07 -10.94 20.07
C ARG A 540 -44.73 -12.27 20.43
N LYS A 541 -43.96 -13.33 20.69
CA LYS A 541 -44.50 -14.52 21.36
C LYS A 541 -44.71 -14.15 22.83
N PRO A 542 -45.96 -14.05 23.33
CA PRO A 542 -46.18 -13.93 24.76
C PRO A 542 -45.99 -15.33 25.37
N GLY A 543 -45.10 -15.44 26.34
CA GLY A 543 -45.04 -16.59 27.25
C GLY A 543 -44.10 -17.72 26.81
N ARG A 544 -42.88 -17.70 27.34
CA ARG A 544 -42.41 -18.69 28.32
C ARG A 544 -41.45 -18.00 29.30
N PRO A 545 -41.47 -18.34 30.60
CA PRO A 545 -40.41 -17.95 31.51
C PRO A 545 -39.16 -18.73 31.10
N TRP A 546 -38.08 -18.01 30.80
CA TRP A 546 -36.77 -18.58 30.55
C TRP A 546 -35.89 -18.24 31.76
N ASP A 547 -35.17 -19.24 32.24
CA ASP A 547 -34.24 -19.16 33.36
C ASP A 547 -33.10 -18.16 33.12
N GLU A 548 -32.56 -17.71 34.24
CA GLU A 548 -31.62 -16.62 34.44
C GLU A 548 -30.34 -16.75 33.59
N GLY A 549 -30.08 -15.75 32.74
CA GLY A 549 -28.84 -15.62 31.98
C GLY A 549 -29.01 -14.67 30.79
N VAL A 550 -28.33 -13.53 30.83
CA VAL A 550 -28.36 -12.47 29.80
C VAL A 550 -28.17 -13.07 28.40
N SER A 551 -29.20 -12.97 27.56
CA SER A 551 -29.14 -13.42 26.16
C SER A 551 -28.86 -12.21 25.26
N CYS A 552 -27.63 -12.11 24.77
CA CYS A 552 -27.28 -11.24 23.64
C CYS A 552 -27.66 -11.97 22.35
N PHE A 553 -28.51 -11.38 21.52
CA PHE A 553 -28.66 -11.82 20.13
C PHE A 553 -27.69 -11.01 19.27
N LEU A 554 -26.96 -11.70 18.37
CA LEU A 554 -26.25 -11.07 17.26
C LEU A 554 -27.24 -11.01 16.10
N VAL A 555 -27.64 -9.82 15.68
CA VAL A 555 -28.42 -9.66 14.44
C VAL A 555 -27.44 -9.72 13.27
N ASP A 556 -27.53 -10.80 12.49
CA ASP A 556 -26.84 -10.99 11.23
C ASP A 556 -27.42 -10.02 10.18
N LEU A 557 -26.64 -9.04 9.74
CA LEU A 557 -27.04 -8.02 8.77
C LEU A 557 -27.07 -8.55 7.32
N ALA A 558 -26.80 -9.83 7.07
CA ALA A 558 -26.76 -10.40 5.72
C ALA A 558 -28.11 -10.95 5.20
N SER A 559 -29.19 -10.97 5.99
CA SER A 559 -30.41 -11.73 5.65
C SER A 559 -31.59 -10.92 5.07
N THR A 560 -31.36 -10.02 4.11
CA THR A 560 -32.47 -9.36 3.37
C THR A 560 -32.74 -9.95 1.98
N SER A 561 -32.12 -11.07 1.60
CA SER A 561 -32.49 -11.79 0.36
C SER A 561 -33.29 -13.06 0.69
N PRO A 562 -34.54 -13.19 0.22
CA PRO A 562 -35.39 -14.35 0.50
C PRO A 562 -35.02 -15.63 -0.29
N GLU A 563 -33.97 -15.63 -1.13
CA GLU A 563 -33.73 -16.73 -2.08
C GLU A 563 -32.44 -17.55 -1.89
N VAL A 564 -31.62 -17.30 -0.85
CA VAL A 564 -30.35 -18.03 -0.68
C VAL A 564 -30.42 -19.03 0.47
N SER A 565 -30.29 -20.31 0.14
CA SER A 565 -30.22 -21.43 1.09
C SER A 565 -29.02 -21.29 2.05
N PRO A 566 -29.22 -21.45 3.37
CA PRO A 566 -28.19 -21.26 4.38
C PRO A 566 -27.25 -22.47 4.46
N SER A 567 -26.09 -22.43 3.82
CA SER A 567 -25.05 -23.44 4.07
C SER A 567 -23.62 -22.89 4.04
N GLN A 568 -22.87 -23.28 5.07
CA GLN A 568 -21.43 -23.12 5.31
C GLN A 568 -20.88 -21.70 5.53
N THR A 569 -21.24 -20.68 4.74
CA THR A 569 -20.72 -19.31 4.94
C THR A 569 -21.31 -18.64 6.18
N GLN A 570 -22.59 -18.92 6.49
CA GLN A 570 -23.25 -18.48 7.71
C GLN A 570 -22.68 -19.13 8.97
N ARG A 571 -22.15 -20.36 8.87
CA ARG A 571 -21.43 -20.99 9.99
C ARG A 571 -20.03 -20.40 10.17
N ALA A 572 -19.29 -20.07 9.11
CA ALA A 572 -17.96 -19.46 9.27
C ALA A 572 -18.00 -18.03 9.87
N LEU A 573 -19.02 -17.23 9.52
CA LEU A 573 -19.24 -15.90 10.12
C LEU A 573 -19.79 -15.99 11.55
N ALA A 574 -20.72 -16.92 11.81
CA ALA A 574 -21.23 -17.17 13.16
C ALA A 574 -20.18 -17.82 14.07
N ASP A 575 -19.40 -18.80 13.61
CA ASP A 575 -18.39 -19.51 14.41
C ASP A 575 -17.14 -18.64 14.66
N GLY A 576 -16.85 -17.67 13.79
CA GLY A 576 -15.81 -16.66 14.03
C GLY A 576 -16.23 -15.55 15.01
N LEU A 577 -17.53 -15.25 15.10
CA LEU A 577 -18.11 -14.29 16.06
C LEU A 577 -18.57 -14.95 17.38
N VAL A 578 -18.83 -16.27 17.37
CA VAL A 578 -19.37 -17.08 18.45
C VAL A 578 -18.38 -18.19 18.82
N GLN A 579 -17.07 -17.88 18.90
CA GLN A 579 -16.25 -18.65 19.82
C GLN A 579 -16.78 -18.39 21.23
N LYS A 580 -17.21 -19.47 21.89
CA LYS A 580 -17.63 -19.61 23.29
C LYS A 580 -16.68 -18.85 24.24
N HIS A 581 -16.88 -17.55 24.36
CA HIS A 581 -16.29 -16.74 25.41
C HIS A 581 -17.42 -16.29 26.31
N ASP A 582 -17.29 -16.52 27.61
CA ASP A 582 -18.28 -16.13 28.62
C ASP A 582 -18.56 -14.62 28.53
N PHE A 583 -19.63 -14.24 27.83
CA PHE A 583 -20.09 -12.85 27.65
C PHE A 583 -20.75 -12.26 28.91
N THR A 584 -20.45 -12.82 30.09
CA THR A 584 -21.22 -12.61 31.33
C THR A 584 -20.87 -11.32 32.08
N TYR A 585 -19.87 -10.55 31.64
CA TYR A 585 -19.45 -9.33 32.35
C TYR A 585 -19.34 -8.13 31.40
N LEU A 586 -20.48 -7.47 31.16
CA LEU A 586 -20.46 -6.03 30.92
C LEU A 586 -19.83 -5.38 32.15
N ASP A 587 -18.69 -4.69 31.97
CA ASP A 587 -17.97 -3.98 33.04
C ASP A 587 -18.97 -3.09 33.81
N LEU A 588 -19.30 -3.51 35.04
CA LEU A 588 -20.39 -2.94 35.85
C LEU A 588 -20.19 -1.45 36.12
N GLU A 589 -18.99 -0.92 35.95
CA GLU A 589 -18.68 0.49 36.21
C GLU A 589 -18.93 1.42 35.02
N LEU A 590 -19.18 0.88 33.82
CA LEU A 590 -19.69 1.63 32.66
C LEU A 590 -21.24 1.64 32.62
N GLN A 591 -21.89 0.90 33.54
CA GLN A 591 -23.34 0.92 33.73
C GLN A 591 -23.95 2.30 33.90
N PRO A 592 -23.35 3.31 34.57
CA PRO A 592 -24.07 4.56 34.83
C PRO A 592 -24.49 5.30 33.57
N ARG A 593 -23.65 5.32 32.52
CA ARG A 593 -24.00 5.95 31.22
C ARG A 593 -25.10 5.16 30.52
N ILE A 594 -25.01 3.83 30.54
CA ILE A 594 -25.98 2.91 29.92
C ILE A 594 -27.33 3.01 30.64
N LEU A 595 -27.34 2.83 31.96
CA LEU A 595 -28.53 2.87 32.80
C LEU A 595 -29.27 4.20 32.67
N ARG A 596 -28.54 5.31 32.57
CA ARG A 596 -29.15 6.62 32.39
C ARG A 596 -29.70 6.83 30.98
N CYS A 597 -28.99 6.37 29.94
CA CYS A 597 -29.55 6.32 28.58
C CYS A 597 -30.80 5.43 28.51
N ILE A 598 -30.87 4.35 29.30
CA ILE A 598 -32.06 3.50 29.45
C ILE A 598 -33.19 4.30 30.11
N GLU A 599 -32.95 4.89 31.27
CA GLU A 599 -33.93 5.66 32.06
C GLU A 599 -34.52 6.86 31.30
N GLU A 600 -33.71 7.57 30.52
CA GLU A 600 -34.17 8.70 29.70
C GLU A 600 -35.01 8.27 28.50
N ALA A 601 -34.70 7.11 27.91
CA ALA A 601 -35.47 6.56 26.81
C ALA A 601 -36.83 6.01 27.31
N GLU A 602 -36.88 5.47 28.53
CA GLU A 602 -38.12 5.10 29.24
C GLU A 602 -39.05 6.30 29.39
N GLY A 603 -38.52 7.49 29.74
CA GLY A 603 -39.33 8.70 29.92
C GLY A 603 -39.99 9.25 28.63
N ARG A 604 -39.58 8.77 27.45
CA ARG A 604 -40.09 9.23 26.14
C ARG A 604 -41.00 8.22 25.46
N ALA A 605 -40.81 6.93 25.73
CA ALA A 605 -41.58 5.87 25.13
C ALA A 605 -42.88 5.63 25.92
N ASN A 606 -44.00 6.22 25.47
CA ASN A 606 -45.31 5.99 26.08
C ASN A 606 -45.80 4.53 25.99
N ASP A 607 -45.17 3.69 25.17
CA ASP A 607 -45.23 2.24 25.21
C ASP A 607 -44.18 1.68 24.24
N GLY A 608 -43.22 0.85 24.69
CA GLY A 608 -42.41 0.04 23.78
C GLY A 608 -40.91 -0.06 24.05
N ALA A 609 -40.27 -0.80 23.15
CA ALA A 609 -38.83 -1.01 23.07
C ALA A 609 -38.12 0.26 22.59
N PHE A 610 -37.05 0.67 23.26
CA PHE A 610 -36.24 1.83 22.91
C PHE A 610 -34.76 1.46 22.78
N ILE A 611 -34.01 2.21 21.97
CA ILE A 611 -32.64 1.90 21.59
C ILE A 611 -31.66 2.67 22.50
N VAL A 612 -30.80 1.94 23.19
CA VAL A 612 -29.70 2.52 23.96
C VAL A 612 -28.39 2.30 23.22
N GLU A 613 -27.77 3.38 22.78
CA GLU A 613 -26.41 3.40 22.24
C GLU A 613 -25.41 3.46 23.39
N ALA A 614 -24.45 2.56 23.38
CA ALA A 614 -23.24 2.72 24.17
C ALA A 614 -22.02 2.17 23.42
N THR A 615 -20.96 2.97 23.42
CA THR A 615 -19.72 2.71 22.68
C THR A 615 -18.63 2.34 23.68
N PHE A 616 -18.04 1.15 23.55
CA PHE A 616 -17.06 0.63 24.49
C PHE A 616 -15.81 0.15 23.77
N PRO A 617 -14.62 0.60 24.15
CA PRO A 617 -13.41 -0.10 23.77
C PRO A 617 -13.31 -1.41 24.59
N ARG A 618 -13.22 -2.55 23.90
CA ARG A 618 -12.94 -3.88 24.48
C ARG A 618 -11.47 -4.03 24.81
N ASP A 619 -10.62 -3.67 23.85
CA ASP A 619 -9.17 -3.76 23.87
C ASP A 619 -8.57 -2.72 22.92
N GLN A 620 -7.26 -2.81 22.68
CA GLN A 620 -6.57 -1.90 21.77
C GLN A 620 -7.10 -1.96 20.33
N ASP A 621 -7.86 -2.98 19.94
CA ASP A 621 -8.21 -3.31 18.55
C ASP A 621 -9.70 -3.67 18.39
N THR A 622 -10.57 -3.28 19.32
CA THR A 622 -11.99 -3.63 19.22
C THR A 622 -12.87 -2.63 19.97
N TRP A 623 -13.89 -2.11 19.29
CA TRP A 623 -14.98 -1.34 19.87
C TRP A 623 -16.26 -2.17 19.85
N PHE A 624 -17.09 -2.04 20.88
CA PHE A 624 -18.46 -2.51 20.90
C PHE A 624 -19.40 -1.34 20.81
N TYR A 625 -20.31 -1.40 19.86
CA TYR A 625 -21.52 -0.61 19.90
C TYR A 625 -22.63 -1.52 20.39
N ILE A 626 -23.16 -1.27 21.58
CA ILE A 626 -24.32 -2.00 22.08
C ILE A 626 -25.54 -1.15 21.79
N PHE A 627 -26.47 -1.73 21.03
CA PHE A 627 -27.81 -1.20 20.81
C PHE A 627 -28.79 -2.14 21.48
N ALA A 628 -29.25 -1.82 22.68
CA ALA A 628 -30.20 -2.65 23.39
C ALA A 628 -31.61 -2.09 23.23
N SER A 629 -32.54 -2.94 22.78
CA SER A 629 -33.98 -2.83 22.98
C SER A 629 -34.30 -3.34 24.38
N VAL A 630 -34.75 -2.46 25.26
CA VAL A 630 -35.10 -2.81 26.65
C VAL A 630 -36.61 -2.92 26.78
N GLN A 631 -37.08 -3.98 27.45
CA GLN A 631 -38.48 -4.20 27.81
C GLN A 631 -38.64 -4.21 29.32
N ASN A 632 -39.67 -3.52 29.79
CA ASN A 632 -40.12 -3.59 31.17
C ASN A 632 -40.87 -4.92 31.38
N ILE A 633 -40.43 -5.70 32.36
CA ILE A 633 -41.15 -6.87 32.85
C ILE A 633 -41.88 -6.46 34.12
N PRO A 634 -43.22 -6.61 34.18
CA PRO A 634 -43.94 -6.44 35.42
C PRO A 634 -43.43 -7.45 36.46
N ASP A 635 -42.82 -6.99 37.54
CA ASP A 635 -42.49 -7.83 38.70
C ASP A 635 -43.73 -7.89 39.61
N PRO A 636 -44.14 -9.09 40.06
CA PRO A 636 -45.20 -9.26 41.06
C PRO A 636 -44.99 -8.44 42.34
N LEU A 637 -43.74 -8.05 42.66
CA LEU A 637 -43.38 -7.23 43.82
C LEU A 637 -43.34 -5.72 43.53
N GLN A 638 -43.89 -5.27 42.40
CA GLN A 638 -43.83 -3.87 41.92
C GLN A 638 -42.42 -3.30 41.71
N ARG A 639 -41.39 -4.15 41.68
CA ARG A 639 -40.03 -3.71 41.32
C ARG A 639 -39.90 -3.71 39.80
N MET A 640 -39.46 -2.64 39.16
CA MET A 640 -39.22 -2.74 37.71
C MET A 640 -38.08 -3.72 37.44
N ARG A 641 -38.38 -4.88 36.84
CA ARG A 641 -37.37 -5.78 36.28
C ARG A 641 -37.20 -5.45 34.80
N ARG A 642 -35.95 -5.26 34.38
CA ARG A 642 -35.58 -4.93 33.01
C ARG A 642 -35.14 -6.20 32.28
N LYS A 643 -35.61 -6.41 31.05
CA LYS A 643 -35.07 -7.43 30.15
C LYS A 643 -34.62 -6.78 28.86
N ILE A 644 -33.38 -7.03 28.46
CA ILE A 644 -32.94 -6.73 27.10
C ILE A 644 -33.70 -7.69 26.17
N ALA A 645 -34.60 -7.13 25.36
CA ALA A 645 -35.43 -7.90 24.45
C ALA A 645 -34.70 -8.24 23.16
N ASN A 646 -33.95 -7.27 22.63
CA ASN A 646 -33.00 -7.46 21.53
C ASN A 646 -31.75 -6.65 21.84
N SER A 647 -30.59 -7.13 21.43
CA SER A 647 -29.37 -6.33 21.39
C SER A 647 -28.80 -6.42 19.98
N VAL A 648 -28.17 -5.36 19.49
CA VAL A 648 -27.21 -5.47 18.39
C VAL A 648 -25.88 -5.04 18.97
N ILE A 649 -24.95 -5.98 19.06
CA ILE A 649 -23.59 -5.69 19.45
C ILE A 649 -22.78 -5.66 18.16
N ARG A 650 -22.39 -4.46 17.71
CA ARG A 650 -21.45 -4.34 16.60
C ARG A 650 -20.04 -4.30 17.17
N ILE A 651 -19.28 -5.33 16.85
CA ILE A 651 -17.84 -5.37 17.10
C ILE A 651 -17.17 -4.57 15.97
N GLY A 652 -16.83 -3.31 16.24
CA GLY A 652 -15.93 -2.54 15.39
C GLY A 652 -14.51 -3.02 15.61
N VAL A 653 -14.03 -3.97 14.81
CA VAL A 653 -12.61 -4.33 14.78
C VAL A 653 -11.90 -3.28 13.91
N PRO A 654 -11.00 -2.42 14.43
CA PRO A 654 -10.24 -1.48 13.64
C PRO A 654 -9.24 -2.17 12.70
N ASN A 655 -8.98 -3.47 12.86
CA ASN A 655 -8.25 -4.30 11.89
C ASN A 655 -8.53 -5.80 12.07
N ALA A 656 -9.01 -6.49 11.03
CA ALA A 656 -9.01 -7.95 10.92
C ALA A 656 -7.65 -8.50 10.48
N SER A 657 -6.54 -8.07 11.12
CA SER A 657 -5.18 -8.43 10.71
C SER A 657 -4.48 -9.46 11.60
N TYR A 658 -5.18 -10.12 12.53
CA TYR A 658 -4.58 -11.12 13.45
C TYR A 658 -5.46 -12.36 13.70
N MET A 659 -6.08 -12.91 12.64
CA MET A 659 -6.70 -14.24 12.68
C MET A 659 -6.15 -15.16 11.57
N GLY A 660 -4.85 -15.09 11.33
CA GLY A 660 -4.16 -15.95 10.37
C GLY A 660 -2.88 -16.49 10.99
N ASP A 661 -3.01 -17.35 12.01
CA ASP A 661 -2.01 -18.38 12.40
C ASP A 661 -2.53 -19.19 13.62
N MET A 662 -3.73 -19.77 13.51
CA MET A 662 -4.10 -20.92 14.35
C MET A 662 -4.07 -22.17 13.46
N VAL A 663 -2.91 -22.83 13.48
CA VAL A 663 -2.70 -24.19 12.98
C VAL A 663 -3.61 -25.12 13.77
N ILE A 664 -4.67 -25.62 13.11
CA ILE A 664 -5.41 -26.79 13.61
C ILE A 664 -4.53 -28.01 13.31
N ASN A 665 -3.75 -28.42 14.30
CA ASN A 665 -3.22 -29.77 14.38
C ASN A 665 -4.42 -30.71 14.62
N ASN A 666 -4.90 -31.33 13.55
CA ASN A 666 -5.74 -32.52 13.68
C ASN A 666 -4.81 -33.71 13.97
N ASN A 667 -4.70 -34.08 15.24
CA ASN A 667 -4.36 -35.45 15.61
C ASN A 667 -5.63 -36.22 15.96
N LEU A 668 -5.73 -37.35 15.27
CA LEU A 668 -6.50 -38.55 15.52
C LEU A 668 -6.77 -38.84 17.00
N GLU A 669 -8.01 -39.23 17.33
CA GLU A 669 -8.34 -40.39 18.18
C GLU A 669 -9.86 -40.66 18.12
N HIS A 670 -10.29 -41.43 17.11
CA HIS A 670 -10.94 -42.75 17.22
C HIS A 670 -11.55 -43.17 15.88
#